data_AF-A0A8T5Q5D5-F1
#
_entry.id   AF-A0A8T5Q5D5-F1
#
_cell.length_a   1.000
_cell.length_b   1.000
_cell.length_c   1.000
_cell.angle_alpha   90.00
_cell.angle_beta   90.00
_cell.angle_gamma   90.00
#
_symmetry.space_group_name_H-M   'P 1'
#
loop_
_entity.id
_entity.type
_entity.pdbx_description
1 polymer ?
#
loop_
_entity_poly.entity_id
_entity_poly.type
_entity_poly.pdbx_seq_one_letter_code
_entity_poly.pdbx_strand_id
1 'polypeptide(L)'
;MKMAKKEEKVNEIKLKVAEALQDDVNKGIVRIDFSLMRKIGVRPGDIVEIEGGRKTVALADRSYPGDIGLNIIRMDGIIRRNAKTSIGEIVSVRKADIKEAKRVVIAPASKGVYIRASPGVFKRGLLGRAVIKGDIISTGGTRRRKLTLMGSPFFEDIFRFMGEEAFSGFGLSGVKFIVAQTDPKGAVLITENTELVVNPEAIEVKEEAVPEVTYEDIGGLDEEIKKIREMVELPLKHPEIFERLGIEPPKGVLLYGPPGCGKTLLAKAVANESNAHFILINGPEVMSKFYGESEENLRKKFEEAEKNAPSIIFIDEIDAIAPKREEVRGEVERRVVAQLLTLLDGLKSRGKVIVIGATNVPGILDPALRRPGRFDREIEIGVPDKKGRLEILKIHTRNMPLFTREMALNESKLKESDKKVVVGVLAELKDDTSDEGIEKAIENYVKKYKTKIDKKKYFGLVKDIIKDSRVVNLDEVAEITYGFVGADLAALCKEAAMIVLRRVLPELKLFEEDRELPKETLEKLVVTKKDFLNALKVVRPSAMREVLVEVPNIKWSDIGGLEGVKRELREAVEWPLKYPEVFRHMGIKPPKGILLYGAPGTGKTLLAKAVANESKANFILVKGPELLSKWVGESEKAVREVFKKARQVSPTIIFFDEIDSLAPRRGMGADSHVTERVVNQILTEMDGLEELHDVVVIAATNRPDIVDPALLRPGRFDRLILTPVPDKAARKKIFEVHTKHMPLAKDVDLDKLAEMTEGYVGADIEALCREAAMIALRENIESKEVKTKHFKDAMKKVGPSVTKDIEKAYEEFAKQSRAARAKQMKEEISYMG
;
A
#
# COMPACT_ATOMS: atom_id res chain seq x y z
N MET A 1 48.99 -5.34 -30.49
CA MET A 1 48.88 -6.50 -29.57
C MET A 1 48.73 -5.98 -28.14
N LYS A 2 47.50 -5.90 -27.61
CA LYS A 2 47.27 -5.66 -26.18
C LYS A 2 46.87 -7.00 -25.56
N MET A 3 47.68 -7.45 -24.60
CA MET A 3 47.49 -8.69 -23.85
C MET A 3 46.10 -8.74 -23.23
N ALA A 4 45.22 -9.58 -23.77
CA ALA A 4 44.05 -10.03 -23.05
C ALA A 4 44.55 -10.95 -21.93
N LYS A 5 44.51 -10.48 -20.68
CA LYS A 5 44.69 -11.32 -19.51
C LYS A 5 43.73 -12.51 -19.65
N LYS A 6 44.25 -13.73 -19.78
CA LYS A 6 43.47 -14.96 -19.64
C LYS A 6 42.85 -14.92 -18.24
N GLU A 7 41.55 -14.64 -18.15
CA GLU A 7 40.79 -14.84 -16.92
C GLU A 7 40.89 -16.34 -16.58
N GLU A 8 41.47 -16.66 -15.42
CA GLU A 8 41.52 -18.04 -14.92
C GLU A 8 40.08 -18.57 -14.81
N LYS A 9 39.79 -19.65 -15.54
CA LYS A 9 38.53 -20.37 -15.41
C LYS A 9 38.54 -21.11 -14.09
N VAL A 10 37.61 -20.76 -13.21
CA VAL A 10 37.41 -21.45 -11.93
C VAL A 10 36.17 -22.31 -12.08
N ASN A 11 36.23 -23.57 -11.67
CA ASN A 11 35.10 -24.51 -11.81
C ASN A 11 33.94 -24.21 -10.84
N GLU A 12 34.20 -23.44 -9.78
CA GLU A 12 33.25 -23.16 -8.71
C GLU A 12 33.47 -21.74 -8.17
N ILE A 13 32.39 -21.04 -7.85
CA ILE A 13 32.42 -19.72 -7.22
C ILE A 13 31.59 -19.71 -5.95
N LYS A 14 32.03 -18.93 -4.96
CA LYS A 14 31.28 -18.69 -3.73
C LYS A 14 30.55 -17.36 -3.83
N LEU A 15 29.23 -17.39 -3.64
CA LEU A 15 28.36 -16.21 -3.75
C LEU A 15 27.54 -16.06 -2.49
N LYS A 16 27.29 -14.81 -2.08
CA LYS A 16 26.42 -14.50 -0.95
C LYS A 16 24.95 -14.51 -1.40
N VAL A 17 24.09 -15.22 -0.68
CA VAL A 17 22.66 -15.34 -0.99
C VAL A 17 21.95 -14.02 -0.72
N ALA A 18 21.21 -13.55 -1.72
CA ALA A 18 20.37 -12.35 -1.66
C ALA A 18 18.93 -12.69 -2.08
N GLU A 19 17.99 -11.83 -1.66
CA GLU A 19 16.56 -11.99 -1.96
C GLU A 19 16.25 -11.76 -3.44
N ALA A 20 15.34 -12.57 -3.98
CA ALA A 20 14.84 -12.39 -5.34
C ALA A 20 13.90 -11.18 -5.43
N LEU A 21 13.95 -10.45 -6.54
CA LEU A 21 12.91 -9.46 -6.81
C LEU A 21 11.58 -10.14 -7.08
N GLN A 22 10.48 -9.44 -6.81
CA GLN A 22 9.11 -9.92 -6.97
C GLN A 22 8.82 -10.56 -8.33
N ASP A 23 9.47 -10.05 -9.38
CA ASP A 23 9.35 -10.55 -10.73
C ASP A 23 10.03 -11.90 -10.97
N ASP A 24 11.00 -12.33 -10.16
CA ASP A 24 11.78 -13.57 -10.37
C ASP A 24 11.29 -14.75 -9.50
N VAL A 25 10.42 -14.48 -8.52
CA VAL A 25 9.93 -15.47 -7.54
C VAL A 25 9.11 -16.59 -8.20
N ASN A 26 9.31 -17.84 -7.73
CA ASN A 26 8.65 -19.07 -8.20
C ASN A 26 8.98 -19.48 -9.64
N LYS A 27 9.99 -18.87 -10.27
CA LYS A 27 10.35 -19.18 -11.67
C LYS A 27 11.45 -20.23 -11.79
N GLY A 28 12.18 -20.53 -10.71
CA GLY A 28 13.34 -21.42 -10.77
C GLY A 28 14.56 -20.74 -11.40
N ILE A 29 14.68 -19.42 -11.27
CA ILE A 29 15.75 -18.60 -11.87
C ILE A 29 16.61 -18.03 -10.75
N VAL A 30 17.92 -18.06 -10.94
CA VAL A 30 18.89 -17.33 -10.11
C VAL A 30 19.61 -16.28 -10.93
N ARG A 31 19.83 -15.11 -10.34
CA ARG A 31 20.57 -14.02 -11.00
C ARG A 31 22.00 -13.92 -10.48
N ILE A 32 22.95 -13.94 -11.41
CA ILE A 32 24.39 -13.90 -11.14
C ILE A 32 25.04 -12.85 -12.04
N ASP A 33 26.07 -12.17 -11.53
CA ASP A 33 26.86 -11.22 -12.32
C ASP A 33 27.49 -11.92 -13.54
N PHE A 34 27.36 -11.29 -14.71
CA PHE A 34 27.93 -11.77 -15.96
C PHE A 34 29.44 -12.01 -15.89
N SER A 35 30.17 -11.21 -15.12
CA SER A 35 31.60 -11.38 -14.90
C SER A 35 31.90 -12.72 -14.21
N LEU A 36 31.09 -13.10 -13.23
CA LEU A 36 31.20 -14.34 -12.47
C LEU A 36 30.71 -15.54 -13.28
N MET A 37 29.63 -15.39 -14.05
CA MET A 37 29.14 -16.41 -14.98
C MET A 37 30.22 -16.81 -16.00
N ARG A 38 30.97 -15.84 -16.54
CA ARG A 38 32.08 -16.12 -17.47
C ARG A 38 33.20 -16.94 -16.82
N LYS A 39 33.54 -16.67 -15.56
CA LYS A 39 34.58 -17.42 -14.82
C LYS A 39 34.25 -18.90 -14.70
N ILE A 40 32.99 -19.24 -14.44
CA ILE A 40 32.49 -20.63 -14.35
C ILE A 40 32.04 -21.23 -15.70
N GLY A 41 32.19 -20.51 -16.81
CA GLY A 41 31.82 -21.01 -18.14
C GLY A 41 30.30 -21.16 -18.37
N VAL A 42 29.49 -20.38 -17.65
CA VAL A 42 28.02 -20.37 -17.72
C VAL A 42 27.56 -19.19 -18.56
N ARG A 43 26.55 -19.40 -19.40
CA ARG A 43 25.86 -18.35 -20.16
C ARG A 43 24.44 -18.12 -19.61
N PRO A 44 23.83 -16.95 -19.83
CA PRO A 44 22.42 -16.76 -19.53
C PRO A 44 21.57 -17.83 -20.21
N GLY A 45 20.71 -18.50 -19.44
CA GLY A 45 19.92 -19.65 -19.89
C GLY A 45 20.58 -21.01 -19.70
N ASP A 46 21.85 -21.07 -19.29
CA ASP A 46 22.46 -22.31 -18.78
C ASP A 46 21.94 -22.60 -17.36
N ILE A 47 21.99 -23.85 -16.95
CA ILE A 47 21.58 -24.27 -15.61
C ILE A 47 22.81 -24.45 -14.73
N VAL A 48 22.69 -23.97 -13.50
CA VAL A 48 23.75 -24.04 -12.48
C VAL A 48 23.32 -24.96 -11.35
N GLU A 49 24.32 -25.64 -10.77
CA GLU A 49 24.17 -26.39 -9.55
C GLU A 49 24.57 -25.48 -8.37
N ILE A 50 23.71 -25.45 -7.36
CA ILE A 50 23.87 -24.63 -6.16
C ILE A 50 24.02 -25.58 -4.97
N GLU A 51 25.13 -25.45 -4.25
CA GLU A 51 25.47 -26.28 -3.10
C GLU A 51 25.51 -25.40 -1.84
N GLY A 52 24.51 -25.58 -0.98
CA GLY A 52 24.43 -25.05 0.39
C GLY A 52 24.52 -26.20 1.39
N GLY A 53 23.52 -26.33 2.27
CA GLY A 53 23.34 -27.56 3.09
C GLY A 53 22.88 -28.77 2.27
N ARG A 54 22.33 -28.54 1.07
CA ARG A 54 21.93 -29.54 0.09
C ARG A 54 22.22 -29.04 -1.33
N LYS A 55 22.44 -29.98 -2.25
CA LYS A 55 22.60 -29.70 -3.68
C LYS A 55 21.24 -29.54 -4.37
N THR A 56 21.07 -28.47 -5.13
CA THR A 56 19.90 -28.20 -5.98
C THR A 56 20.33 -27.58 -7.31
N VAL A 57 19.40 -27.37 -8.25
CA VAL A 57 19.66 -26.79 -9.57
C VAL A 57 18.70 -25.65 -9.89
N ALA A 58 19.20 -24.66 -10.62
CA ALA A 58 18.40 -23.52 -11.06
C ALA A 58 18.91 -22.92 -12.37
N LEU A 59 18.03 -22.24 -13.11
CA LEU A 59 18.38 -21.55 -14.34
C LEU A 59 19.14 -20.26 -14.03
N ALA A 60 20.31 -20.03 -14.64
CA ALA A 60 21.07 -18.81 -14.42
C ALA A 60 20.71 -17.71 -15.42
N ASP A 61 20.45 -16.50 -14.91
CA ASP A 61 20.25 -15.28 -15.69
C ASP A 61 21.13 -14.13 -15.17
N ARG A 62 21.19 -13.02 -15.92
CA ARG A 62 22.01 -11.85 -15.61
C ARG A 62 21.52 -11.13 -14.37
N SER A 63 22.45 -10.63 -13.56
CA SER A 63 22.18 -9.72 -12.44
C SER A 63 21.59 -8.38 -12.90
N TYR A 64 20.93 -7.69 -11.98
CA TYR A 64 20.48 -6.31 -12.22
C TYR A 64 21.70 -5.37 -12.24
N PRO A 65 21.60 -4.20 -12.91
CA PRO A 65 22.72 -3.26 -13.00
C PRO A 65 23.31 -2.83 -11.65
N GLY A 66 22.47 -2.71 -10.61
CA GLY A 66 22.92 -2.33 -9.26
C GLY A 66 23.60 -3.44 -8.46
N ASP A 67 23.50 -4.71 -8.90
CA ASP A 67 24.05 -5.87 -8.21
C ASP A 67 25.45 -6.27 -8.69
N ILE A 68 25.93 -5.62 -9.76
CA ILE A 68 27.21 -5.95 -10.42
C ILE A 68 28.37 -5.69 -9.46
N GLY A 69 29.28 -6.66 -9.32
CA GLY A 69 30.46 -6.55 -8.44
C GLY A 69 30.22 -6.82 -6.96
N LEU A 70 28.97 -7.08 -6.52
CA LEU A 70 28.66 -7.38 -5.11
C LEU A 70 28.89 -8.85 -4.72
N ASN A 71 29.27 -9.72 -5.66
CA ASN A 71 29.43 -11.18 -5.48
C ASN A 71 28.21 -11.85 -4.82
N ILE A 72 27.01 -11.40 -5.20
CA ILE A 72 25.75 -11.94 -4.69
C ILE A 72 25.08 -12.85 -5.74
N ILE A 73 24.26 -13.77 -5.25
CA ILE A 73 23.31 -14.57 -6.02
C ILE A 73 21.91 -14.29 -5.50
N ARG A 74 21.03 -13.76 -6.36
CA ARG A 74 19.62 -13.62 -6.01
C ARG A 74 18.89 -14.92 -6.31
N MET A 75 18.22 -15.47 -5.31
CA MET A 75 17.45 -16.71 -5.42
C MET A 75 16.15 -16.61 -4.63
N ASP A 76 15.10 -17.26 -5.11
CA ASP A 76 13.79 -17.27 -4.46
C ASP A 76 13.76 -18.19 -3.24
N GLY A 77 12.74 -18.04 -2.39
CA GLY A 77 12.59 -18.84 -1.17
C GLY A 77 12.47 -20.35 -1.41
N ILE A 78 11.97 -20.79 -2.57
CA ILE A 78 11.90 -22.21 -2.92
C ILE A 78 13.31 -22.77 -3.18
N ILE A 79 14.13 -22.09 -4.01
CA ILE A 79 15.51 -22.49 -4.28
C ILE A 79 16.34 -22.45 -3.00
N ARG A 80 16.19 -21.40 -2.17
CA ARG A 80 16.87 -21.31 -0.87
C ARG A 80 16.59 -22.53 0.00
N ARG A 81 15.32 -22.93 0.09
CA ARG A 81 14.93 -24.10 0.87
C ARG A 81 15.40 -25.42 0.27
N ASN A 82 15.34 -25.56 -1.06
CA ASN A 82 15.88 -26.75 -1.74
C ASN A 82 17.38 -26.91 -1.50
N ALA A 83 18.13 -25.79 -1.50
CA ALA A 83 19.55 -25.74 -1.19
C ALA A 83 19.86 -25.83 0.33
N LYS A 84 18.84 -25.78 1.20
CA LYS A 84 18.97 -25.64 2.66
C LYS A 84 19.92 -24.50 3.04
N THR A 85 19.63 -23.31 2.53
CA THR A 85 20.39 -22.08 2.82
C THR A 85 19.44 -20.92 3.14
N SER A 86 19.98 -19.85 3.72
CA SER A 86 19.26 -18.63 4.04
C SER A 86 19.89 -17.38 3.43
N ILE A 87 19.13 -16.28 3.42
CA ILE A 87 19.65 -14.97 3.00
C ILE A 87 20.89 -14.59 3.82
N GLY A 88 21.95 -14.17 3.13
CA GLY A 88 23.20 -13.73 3.75
C GLY A 88 24.27 -14.82 3.88
N GLU A 89 23.91 -16.10 3.75
CA GLU A 89 24.86 -17.20 3.73
C GLU A 89 25.66 -17.25 2.43
N ILE A 90 26.73 -18.04 2.42
CA ILE A 90 27.58 -18.25 1.24
C ILE A 90 27.28 -19.62 0.66
N VAL A 91 26.87 -19.66 -0.60
CA VAL A 91 26.67 -20.90 -1.37
C VAL A 91 27.77 -21.04 -2.41
N SER A 92 28.06 -22.28 -2.79
CA SER A 92 28.92 -22.55 -3.93
C SER A 92 28.11 -22.85 -5.19
N VAL A 93 28.56 -22.30 -6.32
CA VAL A 93 27.85 -22.37 -7.60
C VAL A 93 28.79 -22.87 -8.68
N ARG A 94 28.34 -23.88 -9.43
CA ARG A 94 29.06 -24.46 -10.57
C ARG A 94 28.12 -24.73 -11.75
N LYS A 95 28.70 -24.97 -12.93
CA LYS A 95 27.92 -25.40 -14.10
C LYS A 95 27.38 -26.82 -13.85
N ALA A 96 26.07 -27.01 -14.01
CA ALA A 96 25.45 -28.32 -13.81
C ALA A 96 25.67 -29.23 -15.03
N ASP A 97 25.91 -30.52 -14.79
CA ASP A 97 25.80 -31.56 -15.81
C ASP A 97 24.38 -32.12 -15.79
N ILE A 98 23.63 -31.89 -16.88
CA ILE A 98 22.18 -32.13 -16.93
C ILE A 98 21.84 -33.04 -18.07
N LYS A 99 21.01 -34.04 -17.74
CA LYS A 99 20.47 -35.00 -18.69
C LYS A 99 19.00 -34.72 -18.93
N GLU A 100 18.52 -35.08 -20.11
CA GLU A 100 17.09 -35.04 -20.41
C GLU A 100 16.36 -36.09 -19.56
N ALA A 101 15.25 -35.68 -18.92
CA ALA A 101 14.47 -36.57 -18.08
C ALA A 101 13.62 -37.52 -18.94
N LYS A 102 13.73 -38.83 -18.69
CA LYS A 102 12.82 -39.83 -19.27
C LYS A 102 11.53 -39.90 -18.49
N ARG A 103 11.64 -39.96 -17.15
CA ARG A 103 10.50 -40.04 -16.25
C ARG A 103 10.73 -39.21 -14.99
N VAL A 104 9.72 -38.46 -14.58
CA VAL A 104 9.73 -37.68 -13.33
C VAL A 104 8.45 -37.97 -12.57
N VAL A 105 8.59 -38.34 -11.29
CA VAL A 105 7.46 -38.56 -10.38
C VAL A 105 7.35 -37.39 -9.43
N ILE A 106 6.19 -36.73 -9.41
CA ILE A 106 5.89 -35.61 -8.51
C ILE A 106 4.75 -35.98 -7.56
N ALA A 107 4.78 -35.45 -6.36
CA ALA A 107 3.73 -35.60 -5.36
C ALA A 107 3.36 -34.25 -4.75
N PRO A 108 2.11 -34.04 -4.30
CA PRO A 108 1.72 -32.86 -3.53
C PRO A 108 2.62 -32.69 -2.31
N ALA A 109 3.09 -31.48 -2.07
CA ALA A 109 3.98 -31.19 -0.95
C ALA A 109 3.25 -31.01 0.39
N SER A 110 1.92 -30.85 0.37
CA SER A 110 1.07 -30.62 1.54
C SER A 110 0.06 -31.77 1.74
N LYS A 111 -0.14 -32.20 2.99
CA LYS A 111 -1.15 -33.20 3.36
C LYS A 111 -2.57 -32.67 3.10
N GLY A 112 -3.47 -33.52 2.59
CA GLY A 112 -4.87 -33.19 2.31
C GLY A 112 -5.17 -32.62 0.92
N VAL A 113 -4.16 -32.41 0.06
CA VAL A 113 -4.37 -31.99 -1.33
C VAL A 113 -4.49 -33.23 -2.23
N TYR A 114 -5.71 -33.53 -2.67
CA TYR A 114 -5.97 -34.57 -3.66
C TYR A 114 -5.98 -33.98 -5.07
N ILE A 115 -5.10 -34.48 -5.94
CA ILE A 115 -5.00 -33.99 -7.31
C ILE A 115 -5.82 -34.87 -8.23
N ARG A 116 -6.96 -34.35 -8.69
CA ARG A 116 -7.77 -34.91 -9.78
C ARG A 116 -7.58 -34.09 -11.05
N ALA A 117 -6.37 -34.12 -11.63
CA ALA A 117 -6.07 -33.42 -12.87
C ALA A 117 -5.15 -34.27 -13.76
N SER A 118 -5.31 -34.16 -15.08
CA SER A 118 -4.51 -34.93 -16.01
C SER A 118 -3.01 -34.54 -15.92
N PRO A 119 -2.08 -35.51 -15.95
CA PRO A 119 -0.63 -35.24 -15.86
C PRO A 119 -0.11 -34.25 -16.91
N GLY A 120 -0.80 -34.14 -18.06
CA GLY A 120 -0.47 -33.22 -19.13
C GLY A 120 -0.53 -31.74 -18.75
N VAL A 121 -1.39 -31.35 -17.80
CA VAL A 121 -1.50 -29.95 -17.34
C VAL A 121 -0.24 -29.54 -16.56
N PHE A 122 0.24 -30.42 -15.69
CA PHE A 122 1.45 -30.20 -14.90
C PHE A 122 2.71 -30.21 -15.76
N LYS A 123 2.76 -31.07 -16.79
CA LYS A 123 3.86 -31.11 -17.75
C LYS A 123 4.08 -29.74 -18.40
N ARG A 124 3.02 -29.09 -18.91
CA ARG A 124 3.10 -27.75 -19.52
C ARG A 124 3.65 -26.68 -18.57
N GLY A 125 3.31 -26.73 -17.27
CA GLY A 125 3.82 -25.79 -16.27
C GLY A 125 5.30 -26.00 -15.93
N LEU A 126 5.78 -27.24 -16.04
CA LEU A 126 7.13 -27.66 -15.64
C LEU A 126 8.12 -27.77 -16.80
N LEU A 127 7.69 -27.58 -18.06
CA LEU A 127 8.58 -27.56 -19.22
C LEU A 127 9.76 -26.59 -19.03
N GLY A 128 10.96 -27.07 -19.37
CA GLY A 128 12.21 -26.32 -19.28
C GLY A 128 12.74 -26.12 -17.86
N ARG A 129 12.18 -26.80 -16.85
CA ARG A 129 12.76 -26.79 -15.49
C ARG A 129 13.76 -27.89 -15.28
N ALA A 130 14.86 -27.51 -14.64
CA ALA A 130 15.79 -28.44 -14.04
C ALA A 130 15.31 -28.83 -12.64
N VAL A 131 15.41 -30.10 -12.31
CA VAL A 131 15.01 -30.64 -11.01
C VAL A 131 15.96 -31.73 -10.54
N ILE A 132 16.12 -31.85 -9.22
CA ILE A 132 16.75 -32.96 -8.54
C ILE A 132 15.71 -33.68 -7.66
N LYS A 133 15.90 -34.98 -7.42
CA LYS A 133 15.09 -35.73 -6.45
C LYS A 133 15.03 -35.00 -5.11
N GLY A 134 13.80 -34.74 -4.66
CA GLY A 134 13.41 -34.10 -3.40
C GLY A 134 13.40 -32.58 -3.43
N ASP A 135 13.54 -31.95 -4.60
CA ASP A 135 13.30 -30.51 -4.76
C ASP A 135 11.80 -30.21 -4.64
N ILE A 136 11.48 -29.04 -4.08
CA ILE A 136 10.14 -28.45 -4.12
C ILE A 136 10.04 -27.59 -5.38
N ILE A 137 8.94 -27.75 -6.14
CA ILE A 137 8.66 -27.00 -7.38
C ILE A 137 7.21 -26.50 -7.38
N SER A 138 6.95 -25.36 -8.01
CA SER A 138 5.61 -24.75 -8.08
C SER A 138 5.15 -24.54 -9.52
N THR A 139 3.93 -24.83 -9.90
CA THR A 139 3.45 -24.82 -11.31
C THR A 139 3.36 -23.45 -12.01
N GLY A 140 4.01 -22.39 -11.51
CA GLY A 140 3.95 -21.02 -12.05
C GLY A 140 5.12 -20.58 -12.95
N GLY A 141 4.89 -19.56 -13.79
CA GLY A 141 5.95 -18.76 -14.43
C GLY A 141 6.38 -19.11 -15.87
N THR A 142 5.67 -19.98 -16.60
CA THR A 142 6.07 -20.46 -17.94
C THR A 142 6.24 -19.33 -18.98
N ARG A 143 5.39 -18.29 -18.96
CA ARG A 143 5.43 -17.19 -19.96
C ARG A 143 6.74 -16.39 -19.99
N ARG A 144 7.34 -16.04 -18.85
CA ARG A 144 8.60 -15.27 -18.81
C ARG A 144 9.86 -16.14 -18.87
N ARG A 145 9.80 -17.43 -18.52
CA ARG A 145 10.91 -18.39 -18.76
C ARG A 145 11.28 -18.44 -20.25
N LYS A 146 10.31 -18.32 -21.16
CA LYS A 146 10.52 -18.16 -22.60
C LYS A 146 11.44 -16.97 -22.95
N LEU A 147 11.24 -15.82 -22.30
CA LEU A 147 12.00 -14.59 -22.58
C LEU A 147 13.48 -14.72 -22.20
N THR A 148 13.77 -15.39 -21.08
CA THR A 148 15.13 -15.65 -20.61
C THR A 148 15.82 -16.75 -21.44
N LEU A 149 15.07 -17.75 -21.91
CA LEU A 149 15.59 -18.88 -22.69
C LEU A 149 15.82 -18.57 -24.19
N MET A 150 15.29 -17.45 -24.70
CA MET A 150 15.49 -16.98 -26.09
C MET A 150 16.95 -16.62 -26.45
N GLY A 151 17.88 -16.64 -25.49
CA GLY A 151 19.31 -16.35 -25.71
C GLY A 151 20.23 -17.58 -25.83
N SER A 152 19.71 -18.81 -25.69
CA SER A 152 20.52 -20.04 -25.73
C SER A 152 20.35 -20.79 -27.06
N PRO A 153 21.45 -21.07 -27.81
CA PRO A 153 21.39 -21.83 -29.07
C PRO A 153 20.81 -23.23 -28.91
N PHE A 154 20.90 -23.82 -27.72
CA PHE A 154 20.41 -25.17 -27.43
C PHE A 154 18.87 -25.24 -27.39
N PHE A 155 18.20 -24.12 -27.11
CA PHE A 155 16.74 -24.07 -26.98
C PHE A 155 16.04 -23.41 -28.19
N GLU A 156 16.76 -22.75 -29.11
CA GLU A 156 16.19 -22.14 -30.32
C GLU A 156 15.48 -23.17 -31.23
N ASP A 157 16.05 -24.36 -31.38
CA ASP A 157 15.47 -25.43 -32.21
C ASP A 157 14.20 -26.04 -31.60
N ILE A 158 14.11 -26.08 -30.26
CA ILE A 158 12.93 -26.55 -29.52
C ILE A 158 11.75 -25.57 -29.71
N PHE A 159 12.02 -24.26 -29.71
CA PHE A 159 10.97 -23.24 -29.80
C PHE A 159 10.49 -22.95 -31.23
N ARG A 160 11.28 -23.26 -32.26
CA ARG A 160 10.90 -23.03 -33.67
C ARG A 160 9.74 -23.93 -34.14
N PHE A 161 9.56 -25.08 -33.49
CA PHE A 161 8.53 -26.07 -33.83
C PHE A 161 7.21 -25.92 -33.05
N MET A 162 7.15 -25.05 -32.03
CA MET A 162 5.98 -24.90 -31.16
C MET A 162 5.18 -23.63 -31.47
N GLY A 163 3.88 -23.78 -31.76
CA GLY A 163 2.93 -22.66 -31.84
C GLY A 163 2.72 -21.96 -30.49
N GLU A 164 2.28 -20.69 -30.53
CA GLU A 164 2.08 -19.83 -29.34
C GLU A 164 1.02 -20.36 -28.35
N GLU A 165 0.16 -21.28 -28.78
CA GLU A 165 -0.99 -21.84 -28.05
C GLU A 165 -0.61 -22.80 -26.91
N ALA A 166 0.60 -23.37 -26.91
CA ALA A 166 1.03 -24.38 -25.93
C ALA A 166 1.26 -23.83 -24.50
N PHE A 167 1.29 -22.49 -24.34
CA PHE A 167 1.82 -21.82 -23.15
C PHE A 167 0.77 -21.08 -22.29
N SER A 168 -0.52 -21.21 -22.60
CA SER A 168 -1.61 -20.77 -21.72
C SER A 168 -1.78 -21.74 -20.56
N GLY A 169 -0.91 -21.61 -19.55
CA GLY A 169 -1.00 -22.36 -18.30
C GLY A 169 -2.18 -21.87 -17.46
N PHE A 170 -3.21 -22.71 -17.34
CA PHE A 170 -4.39 -22.48 -16.51
C PHE A 170 -4.09 -22.59 -15.02
N GLY A 171 -4.51 -21.58 -14.24
CA GLY A 171 -5.13 -21.60 -12.90
C GLY A 171 -4.56 -22.44 -11.72
N LEU A 172 -3.63 -23.35 -11.94
CA LEU A 172 -3.05 -24.22 -10.90
C LEU A 172 -1.74 -23.63 -10.33
N SER A 173 -1.44 -22.37 -10.62
CA SER A 173 -0.25 -21.67 -10.14
C SER A 173 -0.34 -21.46 -8.63
N GLY A 174 0.42 -22.25 -7.87
CA GLY A 174 0.51 -22.12 -6.42
C GLY A 174 0.65 -23.46 -5.69
N VAL A 175 0.22 -24.57 -6.30
CA VAL A 175 0.43 -25.90 -5.70
C VAL A 175 1.92 -26.22 -5.76
N LYS A 176 2.49 -26.51 -4.60
CA LYS A 176 3.87 -26.94 -4.43
C LYS A 176 3.93 -28.46 -4.51
N PHE A 177 4.87 -28.96 -5.31
CA PHE A 177 5.11 -30.37 -5.52
C PHE A 177 6.51 -30.73 -5.04
N ILE A 178 6.67 -31.92 -4.49
CA ILE A 178 7.97 -32.51 -4.22
C ILE A 178 8.29 -33.49 -5.35
N VAL A 179 9.51 -33.42 -5.86
CA VAL A 179 10.04 -34.38 -6.83
C VAL A 179 10.39 -35.68 -6.10
N ALA A 180 9.53 -36.69 -6.21
CA ALA A 180 9.71 -37.97 -5.52
C ALA A 180 10.85 -38.80 -6.14
N GLN A 181 10.92 -38.81 -7.47
CA GLN A 181 11.87 -39.61 -8.23
C GLN A 181 12.17 -38.99 -9.59
N THR A 182 13.41 -39.17 -10.06
CA THR A 182 13.88 -38.77 -11.39
C THR A 182 14.57 -39.96 -12.07
N ASP A 183 14.36 -40.10 -13.38
CA ASP A 183 15.07 -41.03 -14.26
C ASP A 183 15.61 -40.28 -15.48
N PRO A 184 16.95 -40.24 -15.70
CA PRO A 184 18.02 -40.83 -14.89
C PRO A 184 18.17 -40.18 -13.49
N LYS A 185 18.86 -40.86 -12.56
CA LYS A 185 19.18 -40.31 -11.23
C LYS A 185 20.13 -39.11 -11.38
N GLY A 186 19.87 -38.04 -10.63
CA GLY A 186 20.68 -36.81 -10.66
C GLY A 186 19.86 -35.60 -11.10
N ALA A 187 20.56 -34.55 -11.54
CA ALA A 187 19.93 -33.36 -12.11
C ALA A 187 19.38 -33.66 -13.50
N VAL A 188 18.08 -33.43 -13.69
CA VAL A 188 17.40 -33.69 -14.97
C VAL A 188 16.59 -32.49 -15.44
N LEU A 189 16.49 -32.34 -16.76
CA LEU A 189 15.68 -31.31 -17.41
C LEU A 189 14.36 -31.91 -17.89
N ILE A 190 13.24 -31.27 -17.53
CA ILE A 190 11.91 -31.66 -17.99
C ILE A 190 11.68 -31.10 -19.41
N THR A 191 11.51 -31.99 -20.39
CA THR A 191 11.26 -31.68 -21.80
C THR A 191 9.91 -32.20 -22.27
N GLU A 192 9.56 -31.99 -23.54
CA GLU A 192 8.34 -32.56 -24.14
C GLU A 192 8.36 -34.10 -24.20
N ASN A 193 9.54 -34.71 -24.17
CA ASN A 193 9.69 -36.17 -24.21
C ASN A 193 9.59 -36.83 -22.83
N THR A 194 9.60 -36.05 -21.74
CA THR A 194 9.55 -36.57 -20.38
C THR A 194 8.16 -37.11 -20.02
N GLU A 195 8.10 -38.32 -19.48
CA GLU A 195 6.91 -38.89 -18.87
C GLU A 195 6.75 -38.34 -17.44
N LEU A 196 5.72 -37.52 -17.21
CA LEU A 196 5.41 -36.97 -15.88
C LEU A 196 4.34 -37.83 -15.21
N VAL A 197 4.66 -38.39 -14.04
CA VAL A 197 3.72 -39.17 -13.22
C VAL A 197 3.39 -38.36 -11.97
N VAL A 198 2.11 -38.18 -11.69
CA VAL A 198 1.64 -37.47 -10.50
C VAL A 198 1.09 -38.49 -9.51
N ASN A 199 1.71 -38.60 -8.33
CA ASN A 199 1.16 -39.41 -7.26
C ASN A 199 -0.02 -38.66 -6.61
N PRO A 200 -1.17 -39.31 -6.42
CA PRO A 200 -2.38 -38.65 -5.89
C PRO A 200 -2.30 -38.37 -4.38
N GLU A 201 -1.41 -39.05 -3.65
CA GLU A 201 -1.22 -38.87 -2.21
C GLU A 201 0.13 -38.21 -1.89
N ALA A 202 0.15 -37.39 -0.84
CA ALA A 202 1.36 -36.78 -0.33
C ALA A 202 2.27 -37.87 0.26
N ILE A 203 3.56 -37.82 -0.08
CA ILE A 203 4.55 -38.73 0.51
C ILE A 203 4.78 -38.29 1.96
N GLU A 204 4.76 -39.25 2.91
CA GLU A 204 5.19 -39.02 4.29
C GLU A 204 6.71 -38.77 4.35
N VAL A 205 7.14 -37.61 3.89
CA VAL A 205 8.47 -37.10 4.20
C VAL A 205 8.39 -36.53 5.62
N LYS A 206 9.31 -36.95 6.50
CA LYS A 206 9.48 -36.37 7.85
C LYS A 206 9.40 -34.85 7.77
N GLU A 207 8.60 -34.26 8.66
CA GLU A 207 8.16 -32.86 8.75
C GLU A 207 9.26 -31.81 8.48
N GLU A 208 9.64 -31.59 7.22
CA GLU A 208 10.18 -30.31 6.79
C GLU A 208 9.05 -29.58 6.05
N ALA A 209 8.04 -29.15 6.81
CA ALA A 209 6.81 -28.50 6.36
C ALA A 209 7.10 -27.40 5.33
N VAL A 210 6.70 -27.63 4.07
CA VAL A 210 6.77 -26.68 2.95
C VAL A 210 6.57 -25.23 3.44
N PRO A 211 7.41 -24.27 3.04
CA PRO A 211 7.36 -22.93 3.60
C PRO A 211 6.00 -22.35 3.25
N GLU A 212 5.18 -22.05 4.26
CA GLU A 212 3.85 -21.47 4.03
C GLU A 212 3.99 -20.04 3.50
N VAL A 213 4.92 -19.26 4.05
CA VAL A 213 5.12 -17.84 3.75
C VAL A 213 6.61 -17.50 3.80
N THR A 214 7.10 -16.71 2.84
CA THR A 214 8.48 -16.18 2.77
C THR A 214 8.48 -14.64 2.81
N TYR A 215 9.65 -14.00 2.99
CA TYR A 215 9.73 -12.53 2.95
C TYR A 215 9.25 -11.97 1.61
N GLU A 216 9.45 -12.69 0.51
CA GLU A 216 8.97 -12.33 -0.82
C GLU A 216 7.44 -12.42 -1.01
N ASP A 217 6.74 -12.95 0.00
CA ASP A 217 5.27 -12.98 0.05
C ASP A 217 4.72 -11.85 0.94
N ILE A 218 5.59 -10.99 1.48
CA ILE A 218 5.26 -9.78 2.24
C ILE A 218 5.68 -8.57 1.41
N GLY A 219 4.77 -7.61 1.21
CA GLY A 219 5.06 -6.38 0.46
C GLY A 219 4.95 -5.14 1.34
N GLY A 220 5.77 -4.13 1.07
CA GLY A 220 5.66 -2.81 1.70
C GLY A 220 6.14 -2.67 3.13
N LEU A 221 6.87 -3.67 3.66
CA LEU A 221 7.39 -3.67 5.04
C LEU A 221 8.93 -3.80 5.08
N ASP A 222 9.63 -3.23 4.09
CA ASP A 222 11.08 -3.39 3.92
C ASP A 222 11.87 -2.99 5.19
N GLU A 223 11.52 -1.84 5.79
CA GLU A 223 12.20 -1.31 6.98
C GLU A 223 11.87 -2.11 8.24
N GLU A 224 10.62 -2.54 8.40
CA GLU A 224 10.16 -3.38 9.51
C GLU A 224 10.78 -4.77 9.43
N ILE A 225 10.87 -5.35 8.22
CA ILE A 225 11.58 -6.61 7.96
C ILE A 225 13.05 -6.45 8.36
N LYS A 226 13.73 -5.37 7.97
CA LYS A 226 15.13 -5.15 8.37
C LYS A 226 15.30 -5.14 9.89
N LYS A 227 14.45 -4.41 10.62
CA LYS A 227 14.46 -4.36 12.09
C LYS A 227 14.21 -5.74 12.71
N ILE A 228 13.21 -6.48 12.22
CA ILE A 228 12.88 -7.79 12.77
C ILE A 228 13.99 -8.82 12.50
N ARG A 229 14.70 -8.70 11.36
CA ARG A 229 15.86 -9.56 11.05
C ARG A 229 17.01 -9.33 12.03
N GLU A 230 17.30 -8.09 12.35
CA GLU A 230 18.34 -7.75 13.34
C GLU A 230 17.97 -8.23 14.75
N MET A 231 16.69 -8.16 15.12
CA MET A 231 16.21 -8.52 16.46
C MET A 231 15.93 -10.01 16.65
N VAL A 232 15.52 -10.73 15.59
CA VAL A 232 15.06 -12.12 15.70
C VAL A 232 15.94 -13.09 14.92
N GLU A 233 16.26 -12.78 13.66
CA GLU A 233 17.04 -13.69 12.80
C GLU A 233 18.51 -13.77 13.26
N LEU A 234 19.12 -12.63 13.59
CA LEU A 234 20.52 -12.55 13.96
C LEU A 234 20.85 -13.34 15.25
N PRO A 235 20.07 -13.23 16.36
CA PRO A 235 20.32 -14.06 17.55
C PRO A 235 20.16 -15.57 17.31
N LEU A 236 19.20 -15.96 16.47
CA LEU A 236 18.92 -17.38 16.22
C LEU A 236 19.99 -18.04 15.35
N LYS A 237 20.53 -17.32 14.35
CA LYS A 237 21.52 -17.86 13.42
C LYS A 237 22.96 -17.70 13.88
N HIS A 238 23.27 -16.57 14.50
CA HIS A 238 24.63 -16.19 14.89
C HIS A 238 24.75 -15.86 16.38
N PRO A 239 24.40 -16.80 17.28
CA PRO A 239 24.50 -16.58 18.72
C PRO A 239 25.94 -16.23 19.17
N GLU A 240 26.96 -16.70 18.44
CA GLU A 240 28.37 -16.42 18.70
C GLU A 240 28.72 -14.93 18.69
N ILE A 241 27.99 -14.12 17.93
CA ILE A 241 28.21 -12.66 17.86
C ILE A 241 27.83 -12.03 19.20
N PHE A 242 26.69 -12.43 19.77
CA PHE A 242 26.19 -11.91 21.05
C PHE A 242 27.07 -12.38 22.22
N GLU A 243 27.50 -13.65 22.20
CA GLU A 243 28.44 -14.19 23.20
C GLU A 243 29.77 -13.42 23.20
N ARG A 244 30.31 -13.11 22.02
CA ARG A 244 31.58 -12.37 21.90
C ARG A 244 31.46 -10.91 22.31
N LEU A 245 30.30 -10.30 22.07
CA LEU A 245 30.01 -8.92 22.47
C LEU A 245 29.60 -8.81 23.95
N GLY A 246 29.29 -9.91 24.61
CA GLY A 246 28.87 -9.93 26.01
C GLY A 246 27.51 -9.28 26.26
N ILE A 247 26.63 -9.25 25.25
CA ILE A 247 25.29 -8.67 25.31
C ILE A 247 24.22 -9.76 25.26
N GLU A 248 23.13 -9.58 26.00
CA GLU A 248 21.97 -10.48 25.89
C GLU A 248 21.14 -10.15 24.64
N PRO A 249 20.69 -11.16 23.88
CA PRO A 249 19.75 -10.95 22.79
C PRO A 249 18.37 -10.54 23.33
N PRO A 250 17.55 -9.84 22.52
CA PRO A 250 16.21 -9.44 22.93
C PRO A 250 15.34 -10.68 23.19
N LYS A 251 14.57 -10.65 24.27
CA LYS A 251 13.69 -11.76 24.66
C LYS A 251 12.32 -11.65 24.02
N GLY A 252 11.84 -10.42 23.82
CA GLY A 252 10.50 -10.15 23.33
C GLY A 252 10.43 -8.99 22.33
N VAL A 253 9.75 -9.21 21.22
CA VAL A 253 9.42 -8.16 20.23
C VAL A 253 7.92 -7.94 20.21
N LEU A 254 7.46 -6.71 20.42
CA LEU A 254 6.06 -6.32 20.31
C LEU A 254 5.78 -5.67 18.95
N LEU A 255 4.94 -6.31 18.15
CA LEU A 255 4.42 -5.79 16.89
C LEU A 255 3.09 -5.07 17.14
N TYR A 256 3.00 -3.79 16.78
CA TYR A 256 1.75 -3.04 16.91
C TYR A 256 1.39 -2.25 15.66
N GLY A 257 0.12 -1.86 15.51
CA GLY A 257 -0.38 -1.17 14.32
C GLY A 257 -1.83 -1.51 13.97
N PRO A 258 -2.39 -0.97 12.88
CA PRO A 258 -3.76 -1.25 12.48
C PRO A 258 -3.99 -2.74 12.15
N PRO A 259 -5.22 -3.25 12.32
CA PRO A 259 -5.55 -4.63 11.95
C PRO A 259 -5.40 -4.84 10.44
N GLY A 260 -4.99 -6.04 10.04
CA GLY A 260 -4.88 -6.40 8.63
C GLY A 260 -3.61 -5.93 7.91
N CYS A 261 -2.62 -5.39 8.63
CA CYS A 261 -1.30 -5.04 8.07
C CYS A 261 -0.32 -6.22 7.97
N GLY A 262 -0.74 -7.43 8.36
CA GLY A 262 0.06 -8.65 8.15
C GLY A 262 1.05 -9.01 9.27
N LYS A 263 0.80 -8.61 10.52
CA LYS A 263 1.69 -8.91 11.68
C LYS A 263 1.94 -10.42 11.84
N THR A 264 0.88 -11.22 11.76
CA THR A 264 0.94 -12.69 11.81
C THR A 264 1.70 -13.27 10.63
N LEU A 265 1.55 -12.69 9.43
CA LEU A 265 2.29 -13.12 8.24
C LEU A 265 3.79 -12.82 8.37
N LEU A 266 4.14 -11.66 8.92
CA LEU A 266 5.53 -11.27 9.20
C LEU A 266 6.20 -12.26 10.16
N ALA A 267 5.56 -12.57 11.28
CA ALA A 267 6.11 -13.52 12.25
C ALA A 267 6.29 -14.93 11.65
N LYS A 268 5.34 -15.39 10.84
CA LYS A 268 5.45 -16.67 10.11
C LYS A 268 6.61 -16.68 9.11
N ALA A 269 6.80 -15.59 8.36
CA ALA A 269 7.91 -15.49 7.41
C ALA A 269 9.27 -15.49 8.11
N VAL A 270 9.40 -14.77 9.23
CA VAL A 270 10.62 -14.73 10.04
C VAL A 270 10.98 -16.14 10.52
N ALA A 271 10.01 -16.88 11.05
CA ALA A 271 10.26 -18.24 11.55
C ALA A 271 10.67 -19.22 10.46
N ASN A 272 10.05 -19.11 9.27
CA ASN A 272 10.42 -19.92 8.12
C ASN A 272 11.85 -19.60 7.63
N GLU A 273 12.23 -18.33 7.56
CA GLU A 273 13.57 -17.94 7.09
C GLU A 273 14.66 -18.20 8.15
N SER A 274 14.33 -18.14 9.44
CA SER A 274 15.23 -18.52 10.53
C SER A 274 15.32 -20.04 10.75
N ASN A 275 14.53 -20.84 10.03
CA ASN A 275 14.39 -22.28 10.22
C ASN A 275 14.11 -22.64 11.70
N ALA A 276 13.33 -21.81 12.38
CA ALA A 276 12.97 -21.98 13.78
C ALA A 276 11.59 -22.62 13.90
N HIS A 277 11.38 -23.42 14.95
CA HIS A 277 10.07 -24.00 15.23
C HIS A 277 9.07 -22.89 15.59
N PHE A 278 7.96 -22.80 14.86
CA PHE A 278 6.96 -21.74 15.04
C PHE A 278 5.78 -22.23 15.88
N ILE A 279 5.51 -21.57 17.01
CA ILE A 279 4.39 -21.86 17.89
C ILE A 279 3.43 -20.67 17.89
N LEU A 280 2.21 -20.87 17.40
CA LEU A 280 1.14 -19.88 17.40
C LEU A 280 0.29 -20.00 18.66
N ILE A 281 0.08 -18.89 19.36
CA ILE A 281 -0.82 -18.74 20.49
C ILE A 281 -1.79 -17.61 20.15
N ASN A 282 -3.08 -17.89 20.04
CA ASN A 282 -4.10 -16.87 19.81
C ASN A 282 -4.67 -16.40 21.16
N GLY A 283 -4.64 -15.09 21.40
CA GLY A 283 -5.06 -14.45 22.65
C GLY A 283 -6.40 -14.98 23.20
N PRO A 284 -7.49 -14.89 22.42
CA PRO A 284 -8.81 -15.36 22.83
C PRO A 284 -8.90 -16.88 23.08
N GLU A 285 -8.09 -17.70 22.40
CA GLU A 285 -8.12 -19.16 22.56
C GLU A 285 -7.51 -19.62 23.89
N VAL A 286 -6.58 -18.82 24.44
CA VAL A 286 -5.99 -19.10 25.76
C VAL A 286 -7.02 -18.89 26.87
N MET A 287 -7.96 -17.98 26.69
CA MET A 287 -8.97 -17.60 27.68
C MET A 287 -10.10 -18.64 27.73
N SER A 288 -9.98 -19.64 28.61
CA SER A 288 -11.00 -20.67 28.82
C SER A 288 -11.91 -20.32 30.00
N LYS A 289 -13.11 -20.90 30.03
CA LYS A 289 -14.05 -20.73 31.15
C LYS A 289 -13.64 -21.53 32.40
N PHE A 290 -12.68 -22.45 32.27
CA PHE A 290 -12.29 -23.38 33.33
C PHE A 290 -11.04 -22.88 34.06
N TYR A 291 -11.11 -22.90 35.38
CA TYR A 291 -10.09 -22.34 36.26
C TYR A 291 -8.75 -23.07 36.12
N GLY A 292 -7.66 -22.33 35.92
CA GLY A 292 -6.28 -22.86 35.86
C GLY A 292 -5.88 -23.53 34.53
N GLU A 293 -6.83 -23.86 33.65
CA GLU A 293 -6.54 -24.48 32.36
C GLU A 293 -5.77 -23.54 31.42
N SER A 294 -6.14 -22.25 31.40
CA SER A 294 -5.45 -21.21 30.63
C SER A 294 -3.97 -21.05 31.00
N GLU A 295 -3.66 -21.11 32.30
CA GLU A 295 -2.29 -20.97 32.81
C GLU A 295 -1.42 -22.19 32.45
N GLU A 296 -1.99 -23.39 32.60
CA GLU A 296 -1.32 -24.65 32.27
C GLU A 296 -1.07 -24.78 30.76
N ASN A 297 -2.04 -24.37 29.94
CA ASN A 297 -1.88 -24.36 28.48
C ASN A 297 -0.75 -23.43 28.04
N LEU A 298 -0.68 -22.22 28.62
CA LEU A 298 0.41 -21.28 28.36
C LEU A 298 1.76 -21.86 28.75
N ARG A 299 1.86 -22.50 29.93
CA ARG A 299 3.08 -23.16 30.40
C ARG A 299 3.55 -24.26 29.44
N LYS A 300 2.64 -25.16 29.05
CA LYS A 300 2.94 -26.26 28.11
C LYS A 300 3.50 -25.75 26.78
N LYS A 301 2.96 -24.65 26.26
CA LYS A 301 3.44 -24.04 25.01
C LYS A 301 4.85 -23.46 25.12
N PHE A 302 5.19 -22.84 26.25
CA PHE A 302 6.55 -22.36 26.50
C PHE A 302 7.54 -23.52 26.69
N GLU A 303 7.14 -24.60 27.37
CA GLU A 303 7.98 -25.81 27.52
C GLU A 303 8.20 -26.53 26.18
N GLU A 304 7.18 -26.59 25.32
CA GLU A 304 7.27 -27.10 23.95
C GLU A 304 8.29 -26.28 23.14
N ALA A 305 8.25 -24.96 23.27
CA ALA A 305 9.19 -24.05 22.62
C ALA A 305 10.64 -24.31 23.05
N GLU A 306 10.88 -24.48 24.36
CA GLU A 306 12.23 -24.74 24.89
C GLU A 306 12.78 -26.09 24.43
N LYS A 307 11.95 -27.13 24.35
CA LYS A 307 12.35 -28.46 23.86
C LYS A 307 12.69 -28.46 22.37
N ASN A 308 11.98 -27.67 21.57
CA ASN A 308 12.14 -27.58 20.12
C ASN A 308 13.04 -26.41 19.67
N ALA A 309 13.87 -25.86 20.56
CA ALA A 309 14.73 -24.72 20.26
C ALA A 309 15.77 -25.04 19.15
N PRO A 310 16.03 -24.14 18.17
CA PRO A 310 15.57 -22.75 18.10
C PRO A 310 14.08 -22.60 17.74
N SER A 311 13.35 -21.76 18.49
CA SER A 311 11.90 -21.61 18.35
C SER A 311 11.43 -20.16 18.51
N ILE A 312 10.29 -19.86 17.90
CA ILE A 312 9.62 -18.56 17.97
C ILE A 312 8.20 -18.79 18.50
N ILE A 313 7.88 -18.15 19.62
CA ILE A 313 6.53 -18.12 20.17
C ILE A 313 5.85 -16.85 19.66
N PHE A 314 4.80 -16.98 18.87
CA PHE A 314 4.00 -15.84 18.41
C PHE A 314 2.67 -15.79 19.16
N ILE A 315 2.45 -14.71 19.90
CA ILE A 315 1.21 -14.43 20.63
C ILE A 315 0.42 -13.38 19.85
N ASP A 316 -0.63 -13.81 19.14
CA ASP A 316 -1.55 -12.90 18.45
C ASP A 316 -2.60 -12.36 19.44
N GLU A 317 -3.05 -11.13 19.24
CA GLU A 317 -4.00 -10.44 20.12
C GLU A 317 -3.62 -10.53 21.61
N ILE A 318 -2.36 -10.18 21.92
CA ILE A 318 -1.83 -10.23 23.29
C ILE A 318 -2.59 -9.29 24.25
N ASP A 319 -3.28 -8.28 23.71
CA ASP A 319 -4.20 -7.41 24.44
C ASP A 319 -5.41 -8.14 25.02
N ALA A 320 -5.83 -9.28 24.44
CA ALA A 320 -6.88 -10.12 25.02
C ALA A 320 -6.41 -10.87 26.27
N ILE A 321 -5.13 -11.25 26.34
CA ILE A 321 -4.55 -11.96 27.49
C ILE A 321 -4.05 -10.97 28.55
N ALA A 322 -3.52 -9.82 28.13
CA ALA A 322 -2.85 -8.88 29.03
C ALA A 322 -3.32 -7.42 28.96
N PRO A 323 -4.61 -7.15 29.18
CA PRO A 323 -5.11 -5.80 29.37
C PRO A 323 -4.61 -5.16 30.68
N LYS A 324 -4.75 -3.84 30.82
CA LYS A 324 -4.43 -3.10 32.05
C LYS A 324 -5.21 -3.64 33.24
N ARG A 325 -4.49 -3.89 34.36
CA ARG A 325 -5.05 -4.44 35.60
C ARG A 325 -6.20 -3.63 36.20
N GLU A 326 -6.20 -2.31 35.97
CA GLU A 326 -7.22 -1.37 36.44
C GLU A 326 -8.56 -1.52 35.70
N GLU A 327 -8.53 -1.91 34.43
CA GLU A 327 -9.72 -2.06 33.58
C GLU A 327 -10.34 -3.47 33.68
N VAL A 328 -9.57 -4.43 34.19
CA VAL A 328 -9.95 -5.84 34.34
C VAL A 328 -10.81 -6.07 35.59
N ARG A 329 -12.04 -6.57 35.39
CA ARG A 329 -12.96 -7.01 36.47
C ARG A 329 -12.74 -8.46 36.92
N GLY A 330 -12.11 -9.32 36.10
CA GLY A 330 -11.96 -10.75 36.38
C GLY A 330 -10.62 -11.13 37.05
N GLU A 331 -10.66 -12.01 38.07
CA GLU A 331 -9.44 -12.54 38.70
C GLU A 331 -8.64 -13.49 37.80
N VAL A 332 -9.30 -14.20 36.89
CA VAL A 332 -8.66 -15.15 35.98
C VAL A 332 -7.70 -14.42 35.04
N GLU A 333 -8.16 -13.32 34.42
CA GLU A 333 -7.36 -12.46 33.54
C GLU A 333 -6.09 -11.98 34.25
N ARG A 334 -6.20 -11.44 35.48
CA ARG A 334 -5.05 -10.96 36.26
C ARG A 334 -4.00 -12.04 36.50
N ARG A 335 -4.41 -13.29 36.67
CA ARG A 335 -3.51 -14.42 36.90
C ARG A 335 -2.82 -14.89 35.63
N VAL A 336 -3.54 -14.94 34.52
CA VAL A 336 -2.92 -15.25 33.22
C VAL A 336 -1.86 -14.20 32.88
N VAL A 337 -2.10 -12.92 33.15
CA VAL A 337 -1.06 -11.86 33.01
C VAL A 337 0.14 -12.14 33.90
N ALA A 338 -0.07 -12.44 35.19
CA ALA A 338 1.01 -12.74 36.11
C ALA A 338 1.82 -13.97 35.67
N GLN A 339 1.15 -15.00 35.17
CA GLN A 339 1.78 -16.21 34.64
C GLN A 339 2.61 -15.92 33.38
N LEU A 340 2.08 -15.14 32.43
CA LEU A 340 2.82 -14.73 31.23
C LEU A 340 4.07 -13.93 31.58
N LEU A 341 3.98 -12.99 32.52
CA LEU A 341 5.14 -12.24 33.03
C LEU A 341 6.19 -13.17 33.64
N THR A 342 5.75 -14.15 34.43
CA THR A 342 6.64 -15.13 35.07
C THR A 342 7.33 -16.02 34.03
N LEU A 343 6.62 -16.43 32.97
CA LEU A 343 7.21 -17.21 31.89
C LEU A 343 8.25 -16.40 31.10
N LEU A 344 7.96 -15.13 30.79
CA LEU A 344 8.90 -14.25 30.09
C LEU A 344 10.17 -13.99 30.91
N ASP A 345 10.04 -13.73 32.21
CA ASP A 345 11.17 -13.53 33.12
C ASP A 345 11.96 -14.85 33.32
N GLY A 346 11.25 -15.98 33.31
CA GLY A 346 11.77 -17.33 33.51
C GLY A 346 12.48 -17.93 32.29
N LEU A 347 12.40 -17.32 31.11
CA LEU A 347 13.13 -17.75 29.91
C LEU A 347 14.64 -17.63 30.15
N LYS A 348 15.26 -18.77 30.47
CA LYS A 348 16.72 -18.95 30.65
C LYS A 348 17.42 -19.42 29.37
N SER A 349 16.68 -19.63 28.29
CA SER A 349 17.27 -20.03 27.02
C SER A 349 18.19 -18.89 26.54
N ARG A 350 19.44 -19.22 26.21
CA ARG A 350 20.48 -18.26 25.75
C ARG A 350 20.14 -17.66 24.37
N GLY A 351 19.00 -16.99 24.23
CA GLY A 351 18.52 -16.40 22.98
C GLY A 351 18.02 -17.39 21.92
N LYS A 352 17.79 -18.66 22.29
CA LYS A 352 17.29 -19.67 21.35
C LYS A 352 15.76 -19.72 21.26
N VAL A 353 15.07 -19.04 22.16
CA VAL A 353 13.61 -18.87 22.13
C VAL A 353 13.32 -17.37 22.17
N ILE A 354 12.56 -16.90 21.19
CA ILE A 354 12.17 -15.48 21.08
C ILE A 354 10.65 -15.41 21.09
N VAL A 355 10.10 -14.47 21.87
CA VAL A 355 8.65 -14.24 21.95
C VAL A 355 8.29 -13.02 21.10
N ILE A 356 7.31 -13.17 20.22
CA ILE A 356 6.77 -12.08 19.41
C ILE A 356 5.31 -11.88 19.80
N GLY A 357 4.96 -10.72 20.33
CA GLY A 357 3.57 -10.35 20.65
C GLY A 357 2.98 -9.44 19.59
N ALA A 358 1.71 -9.60 19.24
CA ALA A 358 1.00 -8.69 18.34
C ALA A 358 -0.23 -8.06 19.02
N THR A 359 -0.36 -6.74 18.92
CA THR A 359 -1.53 -5.99 19.44
C THR A 359 -1.94 -4.89 18.46
N ASN A 360 -3.23 -4.59 18.36
CA ASN A 360 -3.68 -3.46 17.55
C ASN A 360 -3.51 -2.12 18.29
N VAL A 361 -3.62 -2.13 19.61
CA VAL A 361 -3.59 -0.93 20.45
C VAL A 361 -2.62 -1.12 21.61
N PRO A 362 -1.36 -0.67 21.48
CA PRO A 362 -0.34 -0.89 22.51
C PRO A 362 -0.66 -0.17 23.85
N GLY A 363 -1.58 0.81 23.82
CA GLY A 363 -2.00 1.55 25.01
C GLY A 363 -2.91 0.77 25.97
N ILE A 364 -3.46 -0.37 25.56
CA ILE A 364 -4.34 -1.24 26.38
C ILE A 364 -3.53 -2.29 27.14
N LEU A 365 -2.31 -2.58 26.70
CA LEU A 365 -1.44 -3.60 27.29
C LEU A 365 -0.96 -3.21 28.71
N ASP A 366 -0.81 -4.20 29.59
CA ASP A 366 -0.17 -4.02 30.90
C ASP A 366 1.25 -3.39 30.73
N PRO A 367 1.53 -2.23 31.34
CA PRO A 367 2.83 -1.57 31.23
C PRO A 367 4.02 -2.42 31.70
N ALA A 368 3.78 -3.43 32.55
CA ALA A 368 4.80 -4.35 33.00
C ALA A 368 5.35 -5.23 31.87
N LEU A 369 4.57 -5.53 30.83
CA LEU A 369 5.02 -6.32 29.68
C LEU A 369 6.03 -5.56 28.81
N ARG A 370 5.94 -4.23 28.77
CA ARG A 370 6.78 -3.33 27.96
C ARG A 370 8.10 -2.93 28.65
N ARG A 371 8.40 -3.53 29.80
CA ARG A 371 9.64 -3.24 30.54
C ARG A 371 10.82 -4.03 29.96
N PRO A 372 12.06 -3.49 30.04
CA PRO A 372 13.26 -4.20 29.63
C PRO A 372 13.35 -5.59 30.27
N GLY A 373 13.74 -6.60 29.47
CA GLY A 373 13.78 -8.01 29.88
C GLY A 373 12.53 -8.82 29.53
N ARG A 374 11.48 -8.18 29.00
CA ARG A 374 10.25 -8.81 28.49
C ARG A 374 10.05 -8.45 27.02
N PHE A 375 9.06 -7.61 26.68
CA PHE A 375 8.98 -6.97 25.37
C PHE A 375 9.80 -5.67 25.39
N ASP A 376 11.11 -5.82 25.26
CA ASP A 376 12.09 -4.74 25.28
C ASP A 376 12.22 -4.02 23.93
N ARG A 377 11.69 -4.63 22.86
CA ARG A 377 11.64 -4.04 21.52
C ARG A 377 10.21 -3.90 21.03
N GLU A 378 9.92 -2.76 20.41
CA GLU A 378 8.62 -2.50 19.79
C GLU A 378 8.83 -2.11 18.32
N ILE A 379 8.00 -2.67 17.45
CA ILE A 379 7.99 -2.37 16.02
C ILE A 379 6.57 -1.94 15.65
N GLU A 380 6.46 -0.69 15.19
CA GLU A 380 5.23 -0.20 14.57
C GLU A 380 5.13 -0.72 13.14
N ILE A 381 3.98 -1.31 12.81
CA ILE A 381 3.61 -1.74 11.46
C ILE A 381 2.50 -0.79 10.99
N GLY A 382 2.90 0.18 10.18
CA GLY A 382 2.01 1.21 9.64
C GLY A 382 1.16 0.73 8.45
N VAL A 383 0.34 1.64 7.94
CA VAL A 383 -0.39 1.45 6.69
C VAL A 383 0.60 1.57 5.52
N PRO A 384 0.58 0.68 4.52
CA PRO A 384 1.53 0.71 3.41
C PRO A 384 1.40 1.97 2.56
N ASP A 385 2.55 2.51 2.15
CA ASP A 385 2.68 3.63 1.21
C ASP A 385 2.33 3.21 -0.23
N LYS A 386 2.37 4.13 -1.21
CA LYS A 386 2.03 3.81 -2.61
C LYS A 386 2.91 2.67 -3.15
N LYS A 387 4.21 2.66 -2.83
CA LYS A 387 5.16 1.65 -3.29
C LYS A 387 4.85 0.29 -2.65
N GLY A 388 4.62 0.25 -1.35
CA GLY A 388 4.25 -0.94 -0.61
C GLY A 388 2.91 -1.52 -1.06
N ARG A 389 1.91 -0.68 -1.34
CA ARG A 389 0.63 -1.13 -1.92
C ARG A 389 0.82 -1.77 -3.30
N LEU A 390 1.69 -1.20 -4.13
CA LEU A 390 2.03 -1.79 -5.43
C LEU A 390 2.67 -3.17 -5.27
N GLU A 391 3.61 -3.32 -4.33
CA GLU A 391 4.25 -4.61 -4.03
C GLU A 391 3.22 -5.65 -3.55
N ILE A 392 2.34 -5.28 -2.62
CA ILE A 392 1.24 -6.13 -2.14
C ILE A 392 0.31 -6.54 -3.29
N LEU A 393 -0.06 -5.59 -4.16
CA LEU A 393 -0.86 -5.88 -5.35
C LEU A 393 -0.13 -6.84 -6.30
N LYS A 394 1.17 -6.67 -6.53
CA LYS A 394 1.99 -7.59 -7.33
C LYS A 394 2.07 -8.99 -6.72
N ILE A 395 2.08 -9.12 -5.39
CA ILE A 395 2.04 -10.42 -4.70
C ILE A 395 0.70 -11.11 -4.93
N HIS A 396 -0.42 -10.43 -4.65
CA HIS A 396 -1.76 -11.04 -4.80
C HIS A 396 -2.17 -11.27 -6.25
N THR A 397 -1.62 -10.52 -7.21
CA THR A 397 -1.88 -10.71 -8.64
C THR A 397 -0.90 -11.66 -9.34
N ARG A 398 0.14 -12.14 -8.64
CA ARG A 398 1.17 -13.06 -9.19
C ARG A 398 0.57 -14.29 -9.88
N ASN A 399 -0.52 -14.82 -9.31
CA ASN A 399 -1.23 -16.02 -9.79
C ASN A 399 -2.57 -15.69 -10.46
N MET A 400 -2.88 -14.41 -10.68
CA MET A 400 -4.15 -13.96 -11.24
C MET A 400 -4.00 -13.68 -12.75
N PRO A 401 -4.92 -14.19 -13.59
CA PRO A 401 -4.92 -13.86 -15.02
C PRO A 401 -5.40 -12.43 -15.22
N LEU A 402 -4.46 -11.48 -15.32
CA LEU A 402 -4.74 -10.08 -15.61
C LEU A 402 -4.78 -9.83 -17.13
N PHE A 403 -5.66 -8.92 -17.56
CA PHE A 403 -5.66 -8.43 -18.94
C PHE A 403 -4.45 -7.51 -19.16
N THR A 404 -3.43 -8.05 -19.82
CA THR A 404 -2.14 -7.38 -20.06
C THR A 404 -2.10 -6.68 -21.41
N ARG A 405 -1.14 -5.76 -21.59
CA ARG A 405 -0.87 -5.11 -22.87
C ARG A 405 -0.54 -6.11 -23.99
N GLU A 406 0.08 -7.24 -23.65
CA GLU A 406 0.37 -8.34 -24.58
C GLU A 406 -0.92 -8.99 -25.12
N MET A 407 -1.93 -9.20 -24.25
CA MET A 407 -3.23 -9.74 -24.67
C MET A 407 -3.99 -8.76 -25.58
N ALA A 408 -3.98 -7.46 -25.25
CA ALA A 408 -4.56 -6.43 -26.10
C ALA A 408 -3.89 -6.38 -27.50
N LEU A 409 -2.57 -6.57 -27.55
CA LEU A 409 -1.81 -6.64 -28.79
C LEU A 409 -2.13 -7.91 -29.59
N ASN A 410 -2.34 -9.06 -28.93
CA ASN A 410 -2.71 -10.30 -29.60
C ASN A 410 -4.11 -10.23 -30.23
N GLU A 411 -5.08 -9.62 -29.54
CA GLU A 411 -6.44 -9.37 -30.06
C GLU A 411 -6.49 -8.31 -31.17
N SER A 412 -5.46 -7.46 -31.29
CA SER A 412 -5.43 -6.43 -32.33
C SER A 412 -5.26 -7.03 -33.74
N LYS A 413 -5.96 -6.46 -34.73
CA LYS A 413 -5.88 -6.84 -36.17
C LYS A 413 -4.56 -6.42 -36.85
N LEU A 414 -3.48 -6.20 -36.08
CA LEU A 414 -2.18 -5.77 -36.59
C LEU A 414 -1.44 -6.91 -37.32
N LYS A 415 -0.64 -6.55 -38.34
CA LYS A 415 0.27 -7.50 -39.00
C LYS A 415 1.34 -7.97 -38.03
N GLU A 416 1.79 -9.22 -38.19
CA GLU A 416 2.76 -9.87 -37.28
C GLU A 416 4.12 -9.14 -37.21
N SER A 417 4.51 -8.46 -38.30
CA SER A 417 5.68 -7.57 -38.34
C SER A 417 5.52 -6.33 -37.46
N ASP A 418 4.33 -5.73 -37.44
CA ASP A 418 4.01 -4.55 -36.62
C ASP A 418 3.89 -4.95 -35.13
N LYS A 419 3.35 -6.14 -34.84
CA LYS A 419 3.27 -6.71 -33.48
C LYS A 419 4.67 -6.87 -32.85
N LYS A 420 5.66 -7.39 -33.60
CA LYS A 420 7.05 -7.55 -33.11
C LYS A 420 7.70 -6.22 -32.73
N VAL A 421 7.48 -5.17 -33.53
CA VAL A 421 8.02 -3.83 -33.26
C VAL A 421 7.38 -3.25 -31.99
N VAL A 422 6.05 -3.33 -31.86
CA VAL A 422 5.35 -2.78 -30.70
C VAL A 422 5.72 -3.52 -29.41
N VAL A 423 5.88 -4.85 -29.44
CA VAL A 423 6.38 -5.64 -28.28
C VAL A 423 7.78 -5.17 -27.88
N GLY A 424 8.66 -4.94 -28.85
CA GLY A 424 10.00 -4.43 -28.61
C GLY A 424 10.03 -3.03 -27.99
N VAL A 425 9.15 -2.14 -28.43
CA VAL A 425 9.00 -0.78 -27.87
C VAL A 425 8.39 -0.84 -26.47
N LEU A 426 7.37 -1.67 -26.23
CA LEU A 426 6.76 -1.85 -24.92
C LEU A 426 7.76 -2.41 -23.88
N ALA A 427 8.69 -3.27 -24.28
CA ALA A 427 9.75 -3.77 -23.41
C ALA A 427 10.78 -2.69 -23.01
N GLU A 428 10.98 -1.68 -23.87
CA GLU A 428 11.86 -0.52 -23.60
C GLU A 428 11.17 0.55 -22.74
N LEU A 429 9.83 0.61 -22.76
CA LEU A 429 9.02 1.61 -22.07
C LEU A 429 9.12 1.53 -20.53
N LYS A 430 9.54 0.39 -19.97
CA LYS A 430 9.51 0.07 -18.53
C LYS A 430 8.16 0.50 -17.92
N ASP A 431 8.15 1.63 -17.19
CA ASP A 431 7.00 2.19 -16.47
C ASP A 431 6.63 3.62 -16.91
N ASP A 432 7.37 4.24 -17.86
CA ASP A 432 7.14 5.62 -18.28
C ASP A 432 6.09 5.70 -19.41
N THR A 433 4.84 5.85 -19.02
CA THR A 433 3.69 5.98 -19.93
C THR A 433 3.48 7.40 -20.46
N SER A 434 4.37 8.34 -20.14
CA SER A 434 4.31 9.71 -20.67
C SER A 434 4.57 9.75 -22.18
N ASP A 435 4.09 10.80 -22.83
CA ASP A 435 4.34 11.01 -24.27
C ASP A 435 5.86 11.09 -24.55
N GLU A 436 6.66 11.67 -23.65
CA GLU A 436 8.13 11.68 -23.75
C GLU A 436 8.78 10.30 -23.54
N GLY A 437 8.22 9.49 -22.64
CA GLY A 437 8.68 8.12 -22.38
C GLY A 437 8.48 7.20 -23.59
N ILE A 438 7.32 7.33 -24.25
CA ILE A 438 7.00 6.58 -25.47
C ILE A 438 7.95 6.99 -26.60
N GLU A 439 8.24 8.27 -26.77
CA GLU A 439 9.20 8.74 -27.77
C GLU A 439 10.61 8.20 -27.49
N LYS A 440 11.09 8.27 -26.25
CA LYS A 440 12.41 7.72 -25.85
C LYS A 440 12.50 6.21 -26.08
N ALA A 441 11.45 5.45 -25.78
CA ALA A 441 11.42 4.01 -25.99
C ALA A 441 11.48 3.65 -27.49
N ILE A 442 10.77 4.39 -28.35
CA ILE A 442 10.85 4.22 -29.80
C ILE A 442 12.26 4.56 -30.31
N GLU A 443 12.88 5.62 -29.80
CA GLU A 443 14.24 6.01 -30.19
C GLU A 443 15.30 4.99 -29.76
N ASN A 444 15.19 4.44 -28.56
CA ASN A 444 16.11 3.43 -28.07
C ASN A 444 15.96 2.12 -28.87
N TYR A 445 14.73 1.72 -29.20
CA TYR A 445 14.47 0.57 -30.07
C TYR A 445 15.09 0.76 -31.47
N VAL A 446 14.91 1.93 -32.08
CA VAL A 446 15.50 2.27 -33.39
C VAL A 446 17.04 2.26 -33.33
N LYS A 447 17.64 2.80 -32.28
CA LYS A 447 19.11 2.76 -32.07
C LYS A 447 19.63 1.34 -31.91
N LYS A 448 18.91 0.49 -31.17
CA LYS A 448 19.31 -0.87 -30.84
C LYS A 448 19.24 -1.83 -32.02
N TYR A 449 18.22 -1.72 -32.86
CA TYR A 449 17.99 -2.62 -34.00
C TYR A 449 18.37 -2.02 -35.37
N LYS A 450 18.82 -0.76 -35.43
CA LYS A 450 19.22 -0.05 -36.66
C LYS A 450 18.16 -0.10 -37.78
N THR A 451 16.89 -0.08 -37.41
CA THR A 451 15.75 -0.19 -38.33
C THR A 451 15.12 1.18 -38.61
N LYS A 452 14.81 1.48 -39.88
CA LYS A 452 14.01 2.67 -40.25
C LYS A 452 12.53 2.39 -39.99
N ILE A 453 11.98 3.01 -38.96
CA ILE A 453 10.60 2.81 -38.48
C ILE A 453 9.88 4.16 -38.52
N ASP A 454 8.61 4.17 -38.93
CA ASP A 454 7.78 5.38 -38.93
C ASP A 454 7.36 5.76 -37.49
N LYS A 455 8.11 6.68 -36.87
CA LYS A 455 7.91 7.09 -35.47
C LYS A 455 6.47 7.50 -35.17
N LYS A 456 5.76 8.18 -36.08
CA LYS A 456 4.39 8.65 -35.85
C LYS A 456 3.38 7.52 -35.84
N LYS A 457 3.51 6.55 -36.76
CA LYS A 457 2.63 5.37 -36.83
C LYS A 457 2.71 4.54 -35.54
N TYR A 458 3.92 4.22 -35.07
CA TYR A 458 4.09 3.38 -33.89
C TYR A 458 3.83 4.14 -32.58
N PHE A 459 4.07 5.45 -32.53
CA PHE A 459 3.64 6.28 -31.41
C PHE A 459 2.12 6.21 -31.22
N GLY A 460 1.34 6.36 -32.30
CA GLY A 460 -0.13 6.21 -32.26
C GLY A 460 -0.56 4.82 -31.80
N LEU A 461 0.01 3.77 -32.39
CA LEU A 461 -0.32 2.37 -32.03
C LEU A 461 -0.01 2.04 -30.57
N VAL A 462 1.16 2.46 -30.07
CA VAL A 462 1.55 2.24 -28.68
C VAL A 462 0.63 3.03 -27.74
N LYS A 463 0.27 4.27 -28.10
CA LYS A 463 -0.64 5.11 -27.33
C LYS A 463 -2.05 4.52 -27.27
N ASP A 464 -2.54 3.94 -28.35
CA ASP A 464 -3.85 3.27 -28.39
C ASP A 464 -3.89 2.02 -27.51
N ILE A 465 -2.81 1.22 -27.50
CA ILE A 465 -2.69 0.04 -26.63
C ILE A 465 -2.56 0.43 -25.16
N ILE A 466 -1.82 1.50 -24.86
CA ILE A 466 -1.68 2.02 -23.48
C ILE A 466 -3.02 2.59 -22.98
N LYS A 467 -3.82 3.19 -23.87
CA LYS A 467 -5.13 3.76 -23.54
C LYS A 467 -6.27 2.75 -23.49
N ASP A 468 -6.04 1.47 -23.83
CA ASP A 468 -7.11 0.47 -23.76
C ASP A 468 -7.63 0.34 -22.31
N SER A 469 -8.89 0.72 -22.12
CA SER A 469 -9.58 0.75 -20.83
C SER A 469 -9.66 -0.61 -20.13
N ARG A 470 -9.36 -1.72 -20.81
CA ARG A 470 -9.38 -3.08 -20.25
C ARG A 470 -8.08 -3.44 -19.54
N VAL A 471 -6.96 -2.83 -19.93
CA VAL A 471 -5.63 -3.13 -19.40
C VAL A 471 -5.54 -2.77 -17.93
N VAL A 472 -5.12 -3.73 -17.10
CA VAL A 472 -4.91 -3.51 -15.68
C VAL A 472 -3.53 -2.89 -15.47
N ASN A 473 -3.50 -1.66 -14.96
CA ASN A 473 -2.29 -1.00 -14.51
C ASN A 473 -2.27 -0.99 -12.97
N LEU A 474 -1.38 -1.77 -12.36
CA LEU A 474 -1.30 -1.90 -10.90
C LEU A 474 -0.82 -0.61 -10.22
N ASP A 475 -0.03 0.23 -10.89
CA ASP A 475 0.42 1.52 -10.35
C ASP A 475 -0.75 2.49 -10.18
N GLU A 476 -1.67 2.51 -11.14
CA GLU A 476 -2.91 3.29 -11.04
C GLU A 476 -3.82 2.75 -9.93
N VAL A 477 -3.93 1.43 -9.80
CA VAL A 477 -4.69 0.80 -8.72
C VAL A 477 -4.08 1.13 -7.35
N ALA A 478 -2.75 1.17 -7.22
CA ALA A 478 -2.06 1.57 -6.00
C ALA A 478 -2.27 3.05 -5.64
N GLU A 479 -2.43 3.93 -6.64
CA GLU A 479 -2.71 5.36 -6.43
C GLU A 479 -4.13 5.61 -5.90
N ILE A 480 -5.12 4.86 -6.39
CA ILE A 480 -6.52 5.02 -5.97
C ILE A 480 -6.88 4.25 -4.68
N THR A 481 -6.04 3.33 -4.22
CA THR A 481 -6.24 2.52 -3.00
C THR A 481 -5.62 3.16 -1.76
N TYR A 482 -5.78 4.47 -1.60
CA TYR A 482 -5.22 5.18 -0.46
C TYR A 482 -5.79 4.63 0.87
N GLY A 483 -4.94 4.41 1.87
CA GLY A 483 -5.31 3.92 3.19
C GLY A 483 -5.82 2.47 3.27
N PHE A 484 -5.73 1.70 2.18
CA PHE A 484 -5.97 0.26 2.20
C PHE A 484 -4.80 -0.45 2.89
N VAL A 485 -5.11 -1.38 3.81
CA VAL A 485 -4.11 -2.27 4.40
C VAL A 485 -3.90 -3.52 3.54
N GLY A 486 -2.90 -4.34 3.86
CA GLY A 486 -2.61 -5.58 3.12
C GLY A 486 -3.81 -6.51 2.98
N ALA A 487 -4.60 -6.67 4.05
CA ALA A 487 -5.83 -7.45 4.02
C ALA A 487 -6.92 -6.85 3.12
N ASP A 488 -7.03 -5.52 3.05
CA ASP A 488 -8.00 -4.85 2.18
C ASP A 488 -7.60 -5.00 0.71
N LEU A 489 -6.30 -4.90 0.40
CA LEU A 489 -5.78 -5.13 -0.96
C LEU A 489 -5.96 -6.58 -1.40
N ALA A 490 -5.74 -7.53 -0.48
CA ALA A 490 -6.04 -8.95 -0.72
C ALA A 490 -7.53 -9.16 -1.00
N ALA A 491 -8.41 -8.54 -0.21
CA ALA A 491 -9.85 -8.57 -0.41
C ALA A 491 -10.27 -7.92 -1.73
N LEU A 492 -9.63 -6.80 -2.12
CA LEU A 492 -9.86 -6.13 -3.39
C LEU A 492 -9.54 -7.03 -4.58
N CYS A 493 -8.36 -7.66 -4.58
CA CYS A 493 -7.96 -8.63 -5.59
C CYS A 493 -8.93 -9.82 -5.64
N LYS A 494 -9.33 -10.35 -4.47
CA LYS A 494 -10.27 -11.46 -4.39
C LYS A 494 -11.65 -11.07 -4.95
N GLU A 495 -12.16 -9.89 -4.61
CA GLU A 495 -13.45 -9.42 -5.11
C GLU A 495 -13.41 -9.15 -6.61
N ALA A 496 -12.31 -8.60 -7.15
CA ALA A 496 -12.13 -8.45 -8.59
C ALA A 496 -12.21 -9.80 -9.33
N ALA A 497 -11.57 -10.85 -8.79
CA ALA A 497 -11.70 -12.20 -9.32
C ALA A 497 -13.11 -12.78 -9.17
N MET A 498 -13.78 -12.55 -8.02
CA MET A 498 -15.15 -12.99 -7.78
C MET A 498 -16.15 -12.33 -8.72
N ILE A 499 -15.97 -11.06 -9.10
CA ILE A 499 -16.80 -10.38 -10.09
C ILE A 499 -16.72 -11.08 -11.46
N VAL A 500 -15.50 -11.45 -11.88
CA VAL A 500 -15.30 -12.21 -13.12
C VAL A 500 -15.95 -13.59 -13.03
N LEU A 501 -15.76 -14.28 -11.90
CA LEU A 501 -16.40 -15.58 -11.67
C LEU A 501 -17.92 -15.46 -11.73
N ARG A 502 -18.55 -14.49 -11.04
CA ARG A 502 -20.00 -14.26 -11.08
C ARG A 502 -20.51 -13.98 -12.50
N ARG A 503 -19.70 -13.37 -13.36
CA ARG A 503 -20.03 -13.12 -14.79
C ARG A 503 -20.00 -14.40 -15.62
N VAL A 504 -19.06 -15.31 -15.35
CA VAL A 504 -18.83 -16.53 -16.16
C VAL A 504 -19.58 -17.75 -15.59
N LEU A 505 -19.94 -17.74 -14.30
CA LEU A 505 -20.62 -18.84 -13.60
C LEU A 505 -21.97 -19.25 -14.24
N PRO A 506 -22.81 -18.33 -14.76
CA PRO A 506 -24.04 -18.72 -15.46
C PRO A 506 -23.80 -19.53 -16.75
N GLU A 507 -22.67 -19.32 -17.42
CA GLU A 507 -22.28 -20.11 -18.61
C GLU A 507 -21.69 -21.48 -18.23
N LEU A 508 -21.15 -21.58 -17.02
CA LEU A 508 -20.61 -22.80 -16.44
C LEU A 508 -21.76 -23.63 -15.86
N LYS A 509 -22.30 -24.58 -16.64
CA LYS A 509 -23.21 -25.62 -16.13
C LYS A 509 -22.46 -26.54 -15.15
N LEU A 510 -22.20 -26.05 -13.93
CA LEU A 510 -21.36 -26.65 -12.88
C LEU A 510 -21.99 -27.84 -12.14
N PHE A 511 -23.15 -28.34 -12.57
CA PHE A 511 -23.93 -29.35 -11.83
C PHE A 511 -23.83 -30.78 -12.39
N GLU A 512 -22.99 -31.04 -13.38
CA GLU A 512 -22.64 -32.41 -13.77
C GLU A 512 -21.24 -32.74 -13.24
N GLU A 513 -21.16 -33.63 -12.25
CA GLU A 513 -19.99 -33.86 -11.37
C GLU A 513 -18.71 -34.36 -12.08
N ASP A 514 -18.74 -34.63 -13.39
CA ASP A 514 -17.64 -35.28 -14.13
C ASP A 514 -17.21 -34.61 -15.45
N ARG A 515 -17.63 -33.37 -15.77
CA ARG A 515 -17.16 -32.70 -17.00
C ARG A 515 -15.94 -31.81 -16.75
N GLU A 516 -14.86 -32.08 -17.48
CA GLU A 516 -13.73 -31.15 -17.61
C GLU A 516 -14.20 -29.79 -18.15
N LEU A 517 -13.70 -28.70 -17.56
CA LEU A 517 -14.03 -27.34 -18.00
C LEU A 517 -13.61 -27.14 -19.47
N PRO A 518 -14.52 -26.67 -20.35
CA PRO A 518 -14.15 -26.35 -21.73
C PRO A 518 -13.03 -25.31 -21.79
N LYS A 519 -12.09 -25.47 -22.73
CA LYS A 519 -10.96 -24.55 -22.91
C LYS A 519 -11.40 -23.12 -23.23
N GLU A 520 -12.53 -22.95 -23.91
CA GLU A 520 -13.11 -21.64 -24.26
C GLU A 520 -13.58 -20.85 -23.03
N THR A 521 -14.22 -21.51 -22.05
CA THR A 521 -14.67 -20.86 -20.80
C THR A 521 -13.50 -20.49 -19.91
N LEU A 522 -12.48 -21.35 -19.91
CA LEU A 522 -11.22 -21.13 -19.26
C LEU A 522 -10.55 -19.84 -19.81
N GLU A 523 -10.50 -19.63 -21.12
CA GLU A 523 -9.92 -18.43 -21.74
C GLU A 523 -10.65 -17.12 -21.40
N LYS A 524 -11.95 -17.18 -21.06
CA LYS A 524 -12.74 -16.01 -20.63
C LYS A 524 -12.44 -15.54 -19.21
N LEU A 525 -11.73 -16.34 -18.39
CA LEU A 525 -11.39 -16.02 -17.01
C LEU A 525 -10.20 -15.05 -16.93
N VAL A 526 -10.41 -13.82 -17.37
CA VAL A 526 -9.41 -12.74 -17.31
C VAL A 526 -9.98 -11.54 -16.56
N VAL A 527 -9.20 -11.01 -15.62
CA VAL A 527 -9.54 -9.85 -14.81
C VAL A 527 -9.14 -8.56 -15.53
N THR A 528 -10.10 -7.65 -15.68
CA THR A 528 -9.93 -6.36 -16.36
C THR A 528 -9.91 -5.20 -15.37
N LYS A 529 -9.47 -4.02 -15.82
CA LYS A 529 -9.49 -2.80 -14.99
C LYS A 529 -10.88 -2.44 -14.47
N LYS A 530 -11.93 -2.70 -15.26
CA LYS A 530 -13.32 -2.46 -14.84
C LYS A 530 -13.71 -3.30 -13.64
N ASP A 531 -13.19 -4.53 -13.54
CA ASP A 531 -13.49 -5.44 -12.43
C ASP A 531 -12.85 -4.91 -11.12
N PHE A 532 -11.63 -4.37 -11.17
CA PHE A 532 -11.01 -3.66 -10.03
C PHE A 532 -11.79 -2.41 -9.61
N LEU A 533 -12.25 -1.59 -10.57
CA LEU A 533 -13.07 -0.41 -10.26
C LEU A 533 -14.42 -0.76 -9.65
N ASN A 534 -15.01 -1.89 -10.04
CA ASN A 534 -16.24 -2.39 -9.41
C ASN A 534 -15.97 -2.99 -8.03
N ALA A 535 -14.83 -3.68 -7.84
CA ALA A 535 -14.43 -4.21 -6.55
C ALA A 535 -14.21 -3.09 -5.50
N LEU A 536 -13.66 -1.94 -5.92
CA LEU A 536 -13.51 -0.75 -5.06
C LEU A 536 -14.83 -0.17 -4.54
N LYS A 537 -15.96 -0.46 -5.21
CA LYS A 537 -17.29 -0.02 -4.72
C LYS A 537 -17.76 -0.86 -3.53
N VAL A 538 -17.26 -2.09 -3.40
CA VAL A 538 -17.66 -3.05 -2.38
C VAL A 538 -16.66 -3.07 -1.23
N VAL A 539 -15.36 -3.13 -1.56
CA VAL A 539 -14.28 -3.21 -0.57
C VAL A 539 -13.96 -1.82 -0.05
N ARG A 540 -14.20 -1.59 1.25
CA ARG A 540 -13.86 -0.35 1.95
C ARG A 540 -12.62 -0.54 2.83
N PRO A 541 -11.73 0.46 2.89
CA PRO A 541 -10.53 0.40 3.72
C PRO A 541 -10.88 0.21 5.19
N SER A 542 -10.24 -0.75 5.83
CA SER A 542 -10.46 -1.10 7.23
C SER A 542 -9.86 -0.05 8.17
N ALA A 543 -8.71 0.54 7.81
CA ALA A 543 -8.07 1.61 8.58
C ALA A 543 -8.90 2.91 8.65
N MET A 544 -9.76 3.17 7.66
CA MET A 544 -10.61 4.38 7.63
C MET A 544 -11.96 4.22 8.36
N ARG A 545 -12.28 3.05 8.93
CA ARG A 545 -13.61 2.81 9.53
C ARG A 545 -13.86 3.59 10.82
N GLU A 546 -12.83 4.14 11.46
CA GLU A 546 -13.00 4.83 12.75
C GLU A 546 -13.00 6.37 12.69
N VAL A 547 -12.51 7.01 11.63
CA VAL A 547 -12.65 8.45 11.37
C VAL A 547 -12.76 8.64 9.85
N LEU A 548 -13.81 9.33 9.40
CA LEU A 548 -14.09 9.59 7.99
C LEU A 548 -12.98 10.48 7.40
N VAL A 549 -11.95 9.86 6.82
CA VAL A 549 -11.02 10.55 5.93
C VAL A 549 -11.73 10.70 4.58
N GLU A 550 -12.12 11.93 4.25
CA GLU A 550 -12.69 12.24 2.94
C GLU A 550 -11.54 12.57 1.99
N VAL A 551 -11.61 12.11 0.74
CA VAL A 551 -10.83 12.73 -0.34
C VAL A 551 -11.78 13.72 -1.02
N PRO A 552 -11.59 15.03 -0.84
CA PRO A 552 -12.45 16.01 -1.47
C PRO A 552 -12.27 15.95 -2.99
N ASN A 553 -13.36 16.05 -3.73
CA ASN A 553 -13.39 16.01 -5.19
C ASN A 553 -13.38 17.40 -5.84
N ILE A 554 -13.36 18.46 -5.03
CA ILE A 554 -13.47 19.85 -5.45
C ILE A 554 -12.10 20.36 -5.91
N LYS A 555 -12.02 21.04 -7.06
CA LYS A 555 -10.78 21.63 -7.58
C LYS A 555 -10.77 23.15 -7.45
N TRP A 556 -9.61 23.78 -7.67
CA TRP A 556 -9.52 25.24 -7.70
C TRP A 556 -10.41 25.89 -8.79
N SER A 557 -10.72 25.15 -9.86
CA SER A 557 -11.61 25.56 -10.95
C SER A 557 -13.07 25.64 -10.54
N ASP A 558 -13.46 24.92 -9.49
CA ASP A 558 -14.84 24.81 -9.03
C ASP A 558 -15.17 25.90 -7.99
N ILE A 559 -14.23 26.79 -7.71
CA ILE A 559 -14.40 27.93 -6.79
C ILE A 559 -14.22 29.22 -7.59
N GLY A 560 -15.28 30.02 -7.68
CA GLY A 560 -15.24 31.33 -8.34
C GLY A 560 -14.57 32.40 -7.47
N GLY A 561 -13.65 33.17 -8.04
CA GLY A 561 -13.03 34.33 -7.38
C GLY A 561 -11.94 34.00 -6.34
N LEU A 562 -11.76 34.92 -5.37
CA LEU A 562 -10.86 34.79 -4.21
C LEU A 562 -9.37 34.51 -4.53
N GLU A 563 -8.84 35.06 -5.63
CA GLU A 563 -7.46 34.76 -6.08
C GLU A 563 -6.39 35.06 -5.02
N GLY A 564 -6.57 36.12 -4.22
CA GLY A 564 -5.66 36.44 -3.11
C GLY A 564 -5.62 35.33 -2.04
N VAL A 565 -6.81 34.88 -1.61
CA VAL A 565 -6.95 33.79 -0.62
C VAL A 565 -6.44 32.46 -1.18
N LYS A 566 -6.73 32.16 -2.46
CA LYS A 566 -6.21 30.96 -3.13
C LYS A 566 -4.69 30.96 -3.13
N ARG A 567 -4.05 32.09 -3.47
CA ARG A 567 -2.59 32.22 -3.45
C ARG A 567 -2.04 31.97 -2.04
N GLU A 568 -2.60 32.60 -1.01
CA GLU A 568 -2.15 32.40 0.38
C GLU A 568 -2.29 30.93 0.83
N LEU A 569 -3.38 30.24 0.46
CA LEU A 569 -3.55 28.81 0.77
C LEU A 569 -2.57 27.91 0.02
N ARG A 570 -2.22 28.24 -1.23
CA ARG A 570 -1.19 27.51 -1.98
C ARG A 570 0.18 27.65 -1.31
N GLU A 571 0.52 28.87 -0.90
CA GLU A 571 1.78 29.16 -0.22
C GLU A 571 1.87 28.48 1.16
N ALA A 572 0.76 28.48 1.90
CA ALA A 572 0.73 27.98 3.27
C ALA A 572 0.54 26.46 3.39
N VAL A 573 -0.09 25.80 2.41
CA VAL A 573 -0.41 24.36 2.50
C VAL A 573 0.23 23.56 1.37
N GLU A 574 0.05 23.99 0.12
CA GLU A 574 0.46 23.22 -1.05
C GLU A 574 1.99 23.17 -1.19
N TRP A 575 2.68 24.30 -0.98
CA TRP A 575 4.14 24.35 -1.11
C TRP A 575 4.88 23.55 -0.04
N PRO A 576 4.53 23.62 1.26
CA PRO A 576 5.16 22.76 2.26
C PRO A 576 5.02 21.26 1.96
N LEU A 577 3.85 20.83 1.50
CA LEU A 577 3.57 19.42 1.21
C LEU A 577 4.23 18.94 -0.09
N LYS A 578 4.30 19.78 -1.13
CA LYS A 578 4.91 19.40 -2.43
C LYS A 578 6.43 19.55 -2.45
N TYR A 579 6.98 20.51 -1.70
CA TYR A 579 8.40 20.87 -1.77
C TYR A 579 9.08 20.95 -0.38
N PRO A 580 9.01 19.90 0.46
CA PRO A 580 9.55 19.94 1.82
C PRO A 580 11.06 20.21 1.86
N GLU A 581 11.83 19.71 0.89
CA GLU A 581 13.28 19.91 0.80
C GLU A 581 13.68 21.39 0.63
N VAL A 582 12.88 22.16 -0.12
CA VAL A 582 13.13 23.60 -0.33
C VAL A 582 12.97 24.37 0.98
N PHE A 583 11.97 24.03 1.79
CA PHE A 583 11.75 24.64 3.10
C PHE A 583 12.89 24.31 4.07
N ARG A 584 13.37 23.07 4.09
CA ARG A 584 14.54 22.67 4.91
C ARG A 584 15.81 23.42 4.50
N HIS A 585 16.10 23.51 3.19
CA HIS A 585 17.25 24.24 2.68
C HIS A 585 17.19 25.74 2.99
N MET A 586 16.01 26.34 2.94
CA MET A 586 15.82 27.74 3.29
C MET A 586 15.77 28.00 4.80
N GLY A 587 15.72 26.96 5.63
CA GLY A 587 15.63 27.08 7.09
C GLY A 587 14.30 27.69 7.57
N ILE A 588 13.24 27.61 6.77
CA ILE A 588 11.94 28.20 7.08
C ILE A 588 11.01 27.12 7.62
N LYS A 589 10.39 27.38 8.78
CA LYS A 589 9.35 26.50 9.33
C LYS A 589 8.01 26.75 8.60
N PRO A 590 7.33 25.70 8.11
CA PRO A 590 6.01 25.86 7.51
C PRO A 590 4.98 26.29 8.56
N PRO A 591 3.90 26.99 8.15
CA PRO A 591 2.85 27.38 9.06
C PRO A 591 2.07 26.14 9.54
N LYS A 592 1.76 26.07 10.83
CA LYS A 592 1.09 24.90 11.44
C LYS A 592 -0.43 25.03 11.42
N GLY A 593 -0.93 26.26 11.57
CA GLY A 593 -2.35 26.53 11.75
C GLY A 593 -2.83 27.70 10.90
N ILE A 594 -3.83 27.42 10.08
CA ILE A 594 -4.50 28.43 9.26
C ILE A 594 -5.93 28.60 9.77
N LEU A 595 -6.30 29.82 10.18
CA LEU A 595 -7.69 30.15 10.51
C LEU A 595 -8.32 30.96 9.36
N LEU A 596 -9.30 30.35 8.70
CA LEU A 596 -10.17 30.98 7.72
C LEU A 596 -11.35 31.64 8.45
N TYR A 597 -11.54 32.95 8.27
CA TYR A 597 -12.66 33.66 8.88
C TYR A 597 -13.33 34.63 7.91
N GLY A 598 -14.63 34.89 8.11
CA GLY A 598 -15.40 35.86 7.32
C GLY A 598 -16.89 35.59 7.40
N ALA A 599 -17.68 36.28 6.57
CA ALA A 599 -19.14 36.10 6.54
C ALA A 599 -19.57 34.64 6.25
N PRO A 600 -20.69 34.17 6.81
CA PRO A 600 -21.24 32.85 6.48
C PRO A 600 -21.52 32.73 4.98
N GLY A 601 -21.40 31.52 4.41
CA GLY A 601 -21.69 31.27 3.00
C GLY A 601 -20.65 31.77 1.99
N THR A 602 -19.47 32.19 2.43
CA THR A 602 -18.33 32.62 1.57
C THR A 602 -17.48 31.47 1.04
N GLY A 603 -17.82 30.22 1.36
CA GLY A 603 -17.14 29.03 0.83
C GLY A 603 -15.87 28.61 1.57
N LYS A 604 -15.72 28.95 2.87
CA LYS A 604 -14.58 28.52 3.72
C LYS A 604 -14.33 27.01 3.67
N THR A 605 -15.38 26.21 3.86
CA THR A 605 -15.32 24.74 3.78
C THR A 605 -14.96 24.26 2.37
N LEU A 606 -15.45 24.94 1.32
CA LEU A 606 -15.12 24.59 -0.07
C LEU A 606 -13.64 24.86 -0.39
N LEU A 607 -13.08 25.99 0.09
CA LEU A 607 -11.67 26.33 -0.06
C LEU A 607 -10.76 25.28 0.60
N ALA A 608 -11.11 24.84 1.81
CA ALA A 608 -10.38 23.80 2.52
C ALA A 608 -10.42 22.45 1.79
N LYS A 609 -11.58 22.10 1.21
CA LYS A 609 -11.72 20.90 0.37
C LYS A 609 -10.91 21.00 -0.92
N ALA A 610 -10.87 22.16 -1.58
CA ALA A 610 -10.08 22.35 -2.79
C ALA A 610 -8.57 22.28 -2.56
N VAL A 611 -8.06 22.92 -1.50
CA VAL A 611 -6.63 22.86 -1.17
C VAL A 611 -6.18 21.45 -0.82
N ALA A 612 -7.04 20.66 -0.16
CA ALA A 612 -6.73 19.27 0.15
C ALA A 612 -6.65 18.37 -1.08
N ASN A 613 -7.59 18.51 -2.02
CA ASN A 613 -7.58 17.75 -3.27
C ASN A 613 -6.35 18.08 -4.13
N GLU A 614 -5.99 19.35 -4.24
CA GLU A 614 -4.87 19.83 -5.07
C GLU A 614 -3.49 19.50 -4.47
N SER A 615 -3.45 19.40 -3.13
CA SER A 615 -2.27 18.92 -2.40
C SER A 615 -2.17 17.40 -2.38
N LYS A 616 -3.19 16.67 -2.90
CA LYS A 616 -3.34 15.21 -2.77
C LYS A 616 -3.18 14.73 -1.32
N ALA A 617 -3.61 15.54 -0.36
CA ALA A 617 -3.51 15.25 1.07
C ALA A 617 -4.85 14.71 1.59
N ASN A 618 -4.77 13.92 2.66
CA ASN A 618 -5.97 13.43 3.33
C ASN A 618 -6.73 14.57 3.98
N PHE A 619 -8.06 14.51 3.97
CA PHE A 619 -8.89 15.54 4.58
C PHE A 619 -9.70 14.94 5.72
N ILE A 620 -9.39 15.35 6.95
CA ILE A 620 -10.17 15.00 8.13
C ILE A 620 -11.09 16.16 8.45
N LEU A 621 -12.39 16.00 8.14
CA LEU A 621 -13.41 16.97 8.47
C LEU A 621 -13.89 16.75 9.91
N VAL A 622 -13.66 17.74 10.77
CA VAL A 622 -14.15 17.77 12.14
C VAL A 622 -15.15 18.91 12.27
N LYS A 623 -16.43 18.59 12.46
CA LYS A 623 -17.43 19.60 12.77
C LYS A 623 -17.50 19.80 14.27
N GLY A 624 -17.45 21.04 14.73
CA GLY A 624 -17.44 21.35 16.15
C GLY A 624 -18.57 20.70 16.97
N PRO A 625 -19.84 20.77 16.54
CA PRO A 625 -20.94 20.11 17.25
C PRO A 625 -20.84 18.59 17.33
N GLU A 626 -20.14 17.92 16.40
CA GLU A 626 -20.01 16.46 16.38
C GLU A 626 -19.11 15.92 17.52
N LEU A 627 -18.07 16.66 17.89
CA LEU A 627 -17.16 16.27 18.99
C LEU A 627 -17.81 16.43 20.37
N LEU A 628 -18.76 17.37 20.49
CA LEU A 628 -19.49 17.63 21.73
C LEU A 628 -20.66 16.66 21.93
N SER A 629 -21.34 16.26 20.84
CA SER A 629 -22.59 15.46 20.92
C SER A 629 -22.38 13.94 20.90
N LYS A 630 -21.36 13.42 20.20
CA LYS A 630 -21.16 11.97 20.06
C LYS A 630 -20.57 11.31 21.31
N TRP A 631 -19.98 12.08 22.23
CA TRP A 631 -19.15 11.56 23.34
C TRP A 631 -19.41 12.34 24.63
N VAL A 632 -20.52 12.05 25.31
CA VAL A 632 -20.79 12.62 26.65
C VAL A 632 -19.71 12.11 27.62
N GLY A 633 -18.75 12.98 27.98
CA GLY A 633 -17.69 12.69 28.95
C GLY A 633 -16.31 12.32 28.39
N GLU A 634 -16.14 12.17 27.06
CA GLU A 634 -14.86 11.76 26.43
C GLU A 634 -14.38 12.67 25.27
N SER A 635 -14.91 13.89 25.13
CA SER A 635 -14.52 14.81 24.03
C SER A 635 -13.01 15.11 23.95
N GLU A 636 -12.27 15.04 25.07
CA GLU A 636 -10.80 15.16 25.08
C GLU A 636 -10.10 14.00 24.37
N LYS A 637 -10.54 12.75 24.62
CA LYS A 637 -10.02 11.57 23.94
C LYS A 637 -10.28 11.66 22.45
N ALA A 638 -11.47 12.11 22.05
CA ALA A 638 -11.82 12.26 20.64
C ALA A 638 -10.88 13.23 19.90
N VAL A 639 -10.53 14.37 20.50
CA VAL A 639 -9.53 15.30 19.93
C VAL A 639 -8.17 14.61 19.81
N ARG A 640 -7.71 13.94 20.87
CA ARG A 640 -6.42 13.21 20.86
C ARG A 640 -6.38 12.13 19.78
N GLU A 641 -7.48 11.40 19.59
CA GLU A 641 -7.59 10.38 18.55
C GLU A 641 -7.57 10.98 17.15
N VAL A 642 -8.24 12.11 16.91
CA VAL A 642 -8.20 12.82 15.62
C VAL A 642 -6.77 13.21 15.26
N PHE A 643 -6.03 13.84 16.18
CA PHE A 643 -4.64 14.23 15.93
C PHE A 643 -3.71 13.02 15.81
N LYS A 644 -3.89 11.98 16.63
CA LYS A 644 -3.13 10.72 16.51
C LYS A 644 -3.34 10.07 15.14
N LYS A 645 -4.58 10.02 14.65
CA LYS A 645 -4.91 9.47 13.33
C LYS A 645 -4.36 10.33 12.20
N ALA A 646 -4.43 11.66 12.32
CA ALA A 646 -3.83 12.56 11.34
C ALA A 646 -2.31 12.35 11.20
N ARG A 647 -1.61 12.07 12.31
CA ARG A 647 -0.19 11.72 12.31
C ARG A 647 0.08 10.38 11.60
N GLN A 648 -0.77 9.38 11.81
CA GLN A 648 -0.63 8.06 11.16
C GLN A 648 -0.91 8.08 9.66
N VAL A 649 -1.81 8.96 9.20
CA VAL A 649 -2.26 9.04 7.81
C VAL A 649 -1.57 10.18 7.05
N SER A 650 -0.44 10.68 7.58
CA SER A 650 0.36 11.74 6.97
C SER A 650 0.75 11.43 5.50
N PRO A 651 0.65 12.37 4.54
CA PRO A 651 0.30 13.80 4.69
C PRO A 651 -1.21 14.04 4.86
N THR A 652 -1.59 14.85 5.85
CA THR A 652 -3.00 15.07 6.22
C THR A 652 -3.30 16.54 6.55
N ILE A 653 -4.48 16.99 6.13
CA ILE A 653 -5.08 18.26 6.52
C ILE A 653 -6.23 17.98 7.47
N ILE A 654 -6.14 18.52 8.69
CA ILE A 654 -7.24 18.49 9.66
C ILE A 654 -8.04 19.78 9.48
N PHE A 655 -9.32 19.67 9.14
CA PHE A 655 -10.20 20.82 8.98
C PHE A 655 -11.24 20.88 10.10
N PHE A 656 -11.11 21.87 10.98
CA PHE A 656 -12.10 22.18 12.01
C PHE A 656 -13.11 23.19 11.48
N ASP A 657 -14.34 22.74 11.20
CA ASP A 657 -15.44 23.62 10.84
C ASP A 657 -16.16 24.11 12.10
N GLU A 658 -16.54 25.39 12.12
CA GLU A 658 -17.16 26.06 13.27
C GLU A 658 -16.35 25.91 14.57
N ILE A 659 -15.04 26.22 14.51
CA ILE A 659 -14.15 26.10 15.69
C ILE A 659 -14.61 26.95 16.89
N ASP A 660 -15.37 28.02 16.64
CA ASP A 660 -16.01 28.85 17.67
C ASP A 660 -16.99 28.07 18.56
N SER A 661 -17.57 26.98 18.07
CA SER A 661 -18.40 26.07 18.88
C SER A 661 -17.58 25.17 19.82
N LEU A 662 -16.35 24.82 19.44
CA LEU A 662 -15.43 24.01 20.25
C LEU A 662 -14.63 24.84 21.24
N ALA A 663 -14.28 26.06 20.86
CA ALA A 663 -13.35 26.93 21.56
C ALA A 663 -13.89 28.36 21.75
N PRO A 664 -15.03 28.52 22.43
CA PRO A 664 -15.52 29.85 22.77
C PRO A 664 -14.59 30.53 23.79
N ARG A 665 -14.67 31.86 23.89
CA ARG A 665 -13.97 32.63 24.93
C ARG A 665 -14.35 32.11 26.32
N ARG A 666 -13.33 31.96 27.16
CA ARG A 666 -13.47 31.48 28.55
C ARG A 666 -14.51 32.32 29.30
N GLY A 667 -15.46 31.65 29.95
CA GLY A 667 -16.52 32.29 30.75
C GLY A 667 -17.82 32.64 30.01
N MET A 668 -17.98 32.31 28.72
CA MET A 668 -19.21 32.60 27.95
C MET A 668 -20.28 31.48 27.88
N GLY A 669 -20.26 30.45 28.75
CA GLY A 669 -21.28 29.37 28.73
C GLY A 669 -21.42 28.57 30.03
N ALA A 670 -22.59 27.94 30.21
CA ALA A 670 -22.93 27.12 31.39
C ALA A 670 -22.18 25.78 31.48
N ASP A 671 -21.65 25.26 30.37
CA ASP A 671 -20.84 24.02 30.26
C ASP A 671 -19.32 24.29 30.17
N SER A 672 -18.83 25.35 30.83
CA SER A 672 -17.46 25.86 30.71
C SER A 672 -16.37 24.83 31.02
N HIS A 673 -16.59 23.93 31.98
CA HIS A 673 -15.53 23.00 32.40
C HIS A 673 -15.19 21.90 31.38
N VAL A 674 -16.14 21.47 30.53
CA VAL A 674 -15.87 20.45 29.50
C VAL A 674 -15.21 21.09 28.28
N THR A 675 -15.74 22.24 27.85
CA THR A 675 -15.21 23.01 26.71
C THR A 675 -13.79 23.51 26.97
N GLU A 676 -13.48 24.00 28.16
CA GLU A 676 -12.12 24.42 28.53
C GLU A 676 -11.08 23.29 28.42
N ARG A 677 -11.44 22.06 28.81
CA ARG A 677 -10.52 20.92 28.71
C ARG A 677 -10.30 20.49 27.26
N VAL A 678 -11.34 20.53 26.43
CA VAL A 678 -11.23 20.29 24.98
C VAL A 678 -10.31 21.32 24.32
N VAL A 679 -10.45 22.61 24.67
CA VAL A 679 -9.54 23.67 24.18
C VAL A 679 -8.10 23.37 24.59
N ASN A 680 -7.84 23.09 25.87
CA ASN A 680 -6.50 22.76 26.35
C ASN A 680 -5.90 21.53 25.64
N GLN A 681 -6.72 20.53 25.32
CA GLN A 681 -6.27 19.37 24.55
C GLN A 681 -5.89 19.76 23.12
N ILE A 682 -6.69 20.59 22.42
CA ILE A 682 -6.34 21.09 21.08
C ILE A 682 -5.02 21.86 21.13
N LEU A 683 -4.84 22.73 22.12
CA LEU A 683 -3.59 23.49 22.30
C LEU A 683 -2.38 22.55 22.48
N THR A 684 -2.52 21.54 23.34
CA THR A 684 -1.48 20.54 23.59
C THR A 684 -1.12 19.76 22.33
N GLU A 685 -2.11 19.35 21.53
CA GLU A 685 -1.87 18.64 20.27
C GLU A 685 -1.21 19.55 19.22
N MET A 686 -1.62 20.82 19.10
CA MET A 686 -1.02 21.77 18.17
C MET A 686 0.44 22.09 18.51
N ASP A 687 0.74 22.23 19.80
CA ASP A 687 2.12 22.44 20.28
C ASP A 687 2.96 21.17 20.04
N GLY A 688 2.36 19.97 20.15
CA GLY A 688 3.00 18.67 19.86
C GLY A 688 3.24 18.35 18.38
N LEU A 689 2.77 19.18 17.44
CA LEU A 689 3.04 19.02 15.99
C LEU A 689 4.43 19.51 15.56
N GLU A 690 5.30 19.94 16.49
CA GLU A 690 6.61 20.54 16.18
C GLU A 690 7.57 19.65 15.40
N GLU A 691 7.47 18.34 15.53
CA GLU A 691 8.38 17.39 14.89
C GLU A 691 7.85 16.87 13.52
N LEU A 692 6.60 17.17 13.16
CA LEU A 692 5.92 16.60 11.99
C LEU A 692 5.52 17.70 11.00
N HIS A 693 6.26 17.80 9.88
CA HIS A 693 6.04 18.83 8.84
C HIS A 693 4.87 18.56 7.90
N ASP A 694 4.25 17.39 7.99
CA ASP A 694 3.31 16.87 6.98
C ASP A 694 1.84 16.90 7.43
N VAL A 695 1.56 17.42 8.62
CA VAL A 695 0.20 17.60 9.15
C VAL A 695 -0.10 19.09 9.27
N VAL A 696 -1.12 19.56 8.56
CA VAL A 696 -1.54 20.96 8.56
C VAL A 696 -2.93 21.08 9.18
N VAL A 697 -3.10 22.02 10.11
CA VAL A 697 -4.39 22.30 10.74
C VAL A 697 -5.03 23.52 10.07
N ILE A 698 -6.23 23.36 9.53
CA ILE A 698 -7.05 24.45 9.02
C ILE A 698 -8.31 24.54 9.88
N ALA A 699 -8.67 25.74 10.32
CA ALA A 699 -9.92 25.97 11.04
C ALA A 699 -10.75 27.02 10.32
N ALA A 700 -12.07 26.92 10.40
CA ALA A 700 -13.00 27.89 9.88
C ALA A 700 -13.90 28.44 10.99
N THR A 701 -14.12 29.75 10.99
CA THR A 701 -15.10 30.39 11.87
C THR A 701 -15.85 31.50 11.14
N ASN A 702 -17.11 31.66 11.50
CA ASN A 702 -17.89 32.83 11.10
C ASN A 702 -17.81 33.94 12.16
N ARG A 703 -17.35 33.64 13.37
CA ARG A 703 -17.33 34.55 14.51
C ARG A 703 -15.96 34.56 15.17
N PRO A 704 -14.96 35.23 14.57
CA PRO A 704 -13.62 35.24 15.13
C PRO A 704 -13.53 36.04 16.45
N ASP A 705 -14.53 36.85 16.77
CA ASP A 705 -14.67 37.61 18.02
C ASP A 705 -14.84 36.71 19.26
N ILE A 706 -15.48 35.55 19.11
CA ILE A 706 -15.77 34.63 20.23
C ILE A 706 -14.76 33.49 20.38
N VAL A 707 -13.75 33.39 19.52
CA VAL A 707 -12.72 32.34 19.62
C VAL A 707 -11.74 32.64 20.76
N ASP A 708 -11.30 31.61 21.50
CA ASP A 708 -10.28 31.76 22.55
C ASP A 708 -8.98 32.38 21.97
N PRO A 709 -8.52 33.55 22.47
CA PRO A 709 -7.27 34.19 22.03
C PRO A 709 -6.02 33.30 22.14
N ALA A 710 -6.03 32.27 23.00
CA ALA A 710 -4.94 31.32 23.14
C ALA A 710 -4.66 30.53 21.85
N LEU A 711 -5.69 30.29 21.04
CA LEU A 711 -5.56 29.62 19.74
C LEU A 711 -4.91 30.52 18.67
N LEU A 712 -5.09 31.84 18.79
CA LEU A 712 -4.61 32.84 17.81
C LEU A 712 -3.13 33.25 18.01
N ARG A 713 -2.47 32.69 19.03
CA ARG A 713 -1.08 32.97 19.38
C ARG A 713 -0.12 32.37 18.33
N PRO A 714 1.05 33.01 18.09
CA PRO A 714 2.09 32.45 17.24
C PRO A 714 2.48 31.02 17.64
N GLY A 715 2.69 30.14 16.66
CA GLY A 715 2.98 28.72 16.87
C GLY A 715 1.75 27.80 16.83
N ARG A 716 0.54 28.37 16.86
CA ARG A 716 -0.76 27.67 16.73
C ARG A 716 -1.46 28.10 15.44
N PHE A 717 -2.50 28.93 15.48
CA PHE A 717 -3.04 29.59 14.28
C PHE A 717 -2.22 30.83 13.92
N ASP A 718 -1.04 30.58 13.36
CA ASP A 718 -0.10 31.60 12.94
C ASP A 718 -0.58 32.39 11.71
N ARG A 719 -1.38 31.76 10.82
CA ARG A 719 -1.96 32.41 9.64
C ARG A 719 -3.45 32.67 9.79
N LEU A 720 -3.85 33.94 9.73
CA LEU A 720 -5.23 34.39 9.74
C LEU A 720 -5.61 34.89 8.34
N ILE A 721 -6.51 34.18 7.66
CA ILE A 721 -6.91 34.48 6.29
C ILE A 721 -8.38 34.91 6.28
N LEU A 722 -8.61 36.17 5.89
CA LEU A 722 -9.95 36.71 5.71
C LEU A 722 -10.51 36.24 4.37
N THR A 723 -11.68 35.62 4.38
CA THR A 723 -12.49 35.38 3.17
C THR A 723 -13.40 36.59 2.94
N PRO A 724 -13.05 37.52 2.02
CA PRO A 724 -13.85 38.72 1.78
C PRO A 724 -15.19 38.37 1.13
N VAL A 725 -16.12 39.31 1.22
CA VAL A 725 -17.37 39.25 0.45
C VAL A 725 -17.03 39.34 -1.04
N PRO A 726 -17.65 38.54 -1.92
CA PRO A 726 -17.32 38.55 -3.35
C PRO A 726 -17.60 39.92 -4.02
N ASP A 727 -16.61 40.45 -4.71
CA ASP A 727 -16.75 41.62 -5.58
C ASP A 727 -17.51 41.27 -6.87
N LYS A 728 -17.83 42.29 -7.70
CA LYS A 728 -18.56 42.06 -8.97
C LYS A 728 -17.86 41.03 -9.86
N ALA A 729 -16.54 41.09 -9.96
CA ALA A 729 -15.75 40.17 -10.78
C ALA A 729 -15.78 38.73 -10.21
N ALA A 730 -15.69 38.57 -8.89
CA ALA A 730 -15.82 37.27 -8.23
C ALA A 730 -17.24 36.72 -8.38
N ARG A 731 -18.29 37.52 -8.19
CA ARG A 731 -19.68 37.09 -8.38
C ARG A 731 -19.93 36.58 -9.79
N LYS A 732 -19.42 37.26 -10.81
CA LYS A 732 -19.48 36.77 -12.20
C LYS A 732 -18.85 35.37 -12.33
N LYS A 733 -17.64 35.18 -11.82
CA LYS A 733 -16.96 33.87 -11.83
C LYS A 733 -17.75 32.81 -11.05
N ILE A 734 -18.38 33.17 -9.93
CA ILE A 734 -19.23 32.27 -9.13
C ILE A 734 -20.46 31.84 -9.95
N PHE A 735 -21.12 32.79 -10.64
CA PHE A 735 -22.21 32.46 -11.56
C PHE A 735 -21.75 31.54 -12.69
N GLU A 736 -20.59 31.78 -13.32
CA GLU A 736 -20.04 30.90 -14.37
C GLU A 736 -19.85 29.46 -13.87
N VAL A 737 -19.37 29.28 -12.64
CA VAL A 737 -19.19 27.97 -12.03
C VAL A 737 -20.54 27.28 -11.79
N HIS A 738 -21.49 27.93 -11.13
CA HIS A 738 -22.78 27.32 -10.79
C HIS A 738 -23.70 27.12 -12.01
N THR A 739 -23.53 27.91 -13.07
CA THR A 739 -24.32 27.78 -14.31
C THR A 739 -23.67 26.90 -15.37
N LYS A 740 -22.46 26.36 -15.13
CA LYS A 740 -21.72 25.52 -16.10
C LYS A 740 -22.51 24.31 -16.63
N HIS A 741 -23.38 23.73 -15.80
CA HIS A 741 -24.23 22.59 -16.14
C HIS A 741 -25.70 22.97 -16.32
N MET A 742 -26.02 24.26 -16.28
CA MET A 742 -27.37 24.79 -16.42
C MET A 742 -27.55 25.30 -17.85
N PRO A 743 -28.55 24.81 -18.60
CA PRO A 743 -28.86 25.34 -19.92
C PRO A 743 -29.47 26.75 -19.77
N LEU A 744 -28.69 27.76 -20.14
CA LEU A 744 -29.10 29.16 -20.10
C LEU A 744 -29.62 29.59 -21.49
N ALA A 745 -30.74 30.32 -21.49
CA ALA A 745 -31.22 30.96 -22.70
C ALA A 745 -30.33 32.16 -23.09
N LYS A 746 -30.35 32.54 -24.37
CA LYS A 746 -29.51 33.63 -24.92
C LYS A 746 -29.76 35.00 -24.29
N ASP A 747 -30.88 35.17 -23.59
CA ASP A 747 -31.26 36.40 -22.89
C ASP A 747 -30.58 36.55 -21.52
N VAL A 748 -29.89 35.53 -21.02
CA VAL A 748 -29.19 35.55 -19.73
C VAL A 748 -27.77 36.10 -19.88
N ASP A 749 -27.53 37.23 -19.23
CA ASP A 749 -26.24 37.91 -19.20
C ASP A 749 -25.67 37.89 -17.77
N LEU A 750 -24.58 37.15 -17.59
CA LEU A 750 -23.94 36.96 -16.28
C LEU A 750 -23.31 38.25 -15.73
N ASP A 751 -22.88 39.17 -16.59
CA ASP A 751 -22.34 40.46 -16.16
C ASP A 751 -23.44 41.32 -15.51
N LYS A 752 -24.64 41.34 -16.10
CA LYS A 752 -25.80 42.06 -15.55
C LYS A 752 -26.30 41.42 -14.25
N LEU A 753 -26.31 40.09 -14.16
CA LEU A 753 -26.67 39.40 -12.93
C LEU A 753 -25.69 39.72 -11.79
N ALA A 754 -24.39 39.81 -12.08
CA ALA A 754 -23.38 40.18 -11.10
C ALA A 754 -23.51 41.65 -10.61
N GLU A 755 -24.00 42.56 -11.46
CA GLU A 755 -24.33 43.95 -11.07
C GLU A 755 -25.52 44.00 -10.12
N MET A 756 -26.57 43.23 -10.40
CA MET A 756 -27.81 43.25 -9.63
C MET A 756 -27.71 42.53 -8.26
N THR A 757 -26.63 41.80 -8.00
CA THR A 757 -26.45 40.94 -6.82
C THR A 757 -25.40 41.47 -5.84
N GLU A 758 -25.36 42.77 -5.61
CA GLU A 758 -24.51 43.36 -4.56
C GLU A 758 -24.90 42.82 -3.17
N GLY A 759 -23.92 42.39 -2.37
CA GLY A 759 -24.15 41.81 -1.03
C GLY A 759 -24.47 40.32 -1.01
N TYR A 760 -24.58 39.65 -2.16
CA TYR A 760 -24.79 38.20 -2.24
C TYR A 760 -23.46 37.45 -2.05
N VAL A 761 -23.47 36.42 -1.20
CA VAL A 761 -22.33 35.50 -1.04
C VAL A 761 -22.45 34.29 -1.97
N GLY A 762 -21.43 33.43 -2.00
CA GLY A 762 -21.43 32.23 -2.85
C GLY A 762 -22.65 31.32 -2.60
N ALA A 763 -23.01 31.12 -1.33
CA ALA A 763 -24.21 30.35 -0.97
C ALA A 763 -25.52 31.00 -1.46
N ASP A 764 -25.62 32.34 -1.43
CA ASP A 764 -26.81 33.05 -1.91
C ASP A 764 -26.94 32.92 -3.44
N ILE A 765 -25.81 33.02 -4.16
CA ILE A 765 -25.77 32.88 -5.62
C ILE A 765 -26.13 31.45 -6.02
N GLU A 766 -25.62 30.44 -5.31
CA GLU A 766 -25.99 29.05 -5.51
C GLU A 766 -27.50 28.84 -5.30
N ALA A 767 -28.04 29.38 -4.19
CA ALA A 767 -29.46 29.32 -3.90
C ALA A 767 -30.29 30.04 -4.96
N LEU A 768 -29.82 31.18 -5.47
CA LEU A 768 -30.47 31.95 -6.53
C LEU A 768 -30.52 31.15 -7.85
N CYS A 769 -29.41 30.54 -8.26
CA CYS A 769 -29.37 29.67 -9.45
C CYS A 769 -30.32 28.48 -9.29
N ARG A 770 -30.31 27.83 -8.12
CA ARG A 770 -31.20 26.69 -7.84
C ARG A 770 -32.67 27.09 -7.88
N GLU A 771 -33.03 28.21 -7.26
CA GLU A 771 -34.41 28.70 -7.24
C GLU A 771 -34.86 29.15 -8.64
N ALA A 772 -34.00 29.78 -9.43
CA ALA A 772 -34.29 30.13 -10.82
C ALA A 772 -34.61 28.88 -11.67
N ALA A 773 -33.82 27.80 -11.51
CA ALA A 773 -34.10 26.53 -12.17
C ALA A 773 -35.42 25.90 -11.70
N MET A 774 -35.72 25.94 -10.39
CA MET A 774 -36.97 25.43 -9.85
C MET A 774 -38.18 26.24 -10.33
N ILE A 775 -38.08 27.56 -10.46
CA ILE A 775 -39.12 28.42 -11.03
C ILE A 775 -39.35 28.06 -12.50
N ALA A 776 -38.29 27.86 -13.27
CA ALA A 776 -38.39 27.43 -14.67
C ALA A 776 -39.13 26.08 -14.81
N LEU A 777 -38.78 25.11 -13.97
CA LEU A 777 -39.44 23.79 -13.94
C LEU A 777 -40.89 23.85 -13.45
N ARG A 778 -41.24 24.77 -12.55
CA ARG A 778 -42.63 24.99 -12.10
C ARG A 778 -43.49 25.64 -13.17
N GLU A 779 -42.92 26.55 -13.97
CA GLU A 779 -43.63 27.13 -15.11
C GLU A 779 -43.87 26.10 -16.21
N ASN A 780 -42.88 25.26 -16.51
CA ASN A 780 -43.01 24.13 -17.44
C ASN A 780 -41.99 23.03 -17.11
N ILE A 781 -42.48 21.82 -16.81
CA ILE A 781 -41.63 20.68 -16.44
C ILE A 781 -40.78 20.16 -17.61
N GLU A 782 -41.17 20.47 -18.85
CA GLU A 782 -40.41 20.18 -20.06
C GLU A 782 -39.49 21.34 -20.48
N SER A 783 -39.39 22.41 -19.68
CA SER A 783 -38.52 23.54 -20.00
C SER A 783 -37.07 23.09 -20.12
N LYS A 784 -36.45 23.37 -21.28
CA LYS A 784 -35.06 23.00 -21.57
C LYS A 784 -34.06 24.08 -21.19
N GLU A 785 -34.50 25.30 -20.87
CA GLU A 785 -33.63 26.45 -20.63
C GLU A 785 -34.16 27.34 -19.51
N VAL A 786 -33.25 28.01 -18.79
CA VAL A 786 -33.55 29.03 -17.77
C VAL A 786 -33.40 30.42 -18.38
N LYS A 787 -34.40 31.28 -18.19
CA LYS A 787 -34.49 32.63 -18.77
C LYS A 787 -34.21 33.71 -17.72
N THR A 788 -33.94 34.94 -18.17
CA THR A 788 -33.68 36.08 -17.27
C THR A 788 -34.87 36.40 -16.36
N LYS A 789 -36.11 36.12 -16.81
CA LYS A 789 -37.31 36.26 -15.98
C LYS A 789 -37.24 35.40 -14.70
N HIS A 790 -36.75 34.16 -14.83
CA HIS A 790 -36.66 33.22 -13.71
C HIS A 790 -35.67 33.70 -12.65
N PHE A 791 -34.54 34.27 -13.07
CA PHE A 791 -33.57 34.89 -12.15
C PHE A 791 -34.16 36.10 -11.43
N LYS A 792 -34.93 36.95 -12.13
CA LYS A 792 -35.63 38.10 -11.50
C LYS A 792 -36.66 37.66 -10.47
N ASP A 793 -37.40 36.58 -10.74
CA ASP A 793 -38.38 36.04 -9.78
C ASP A 793 -37.70 35.31 -8.62
N ALA A 794 -36.55 34.68 -8.84
CA ALA A 794 -35.72 34.09 -7.78
C ALA A 794 -35.15 35.17 -6.83
N MET A 795 -34.73 36.33 -7.35
CA MET A 795 -34.23 37.46 -6.53
C MET A 795 -35.27 38.02 -5.57
N LYS A 796 -36.57 37.85 -5.85
CA LYS A 796 -37.64 38.26 -4.92
C LYS A 796 -37.73 37.36 -3.69
N LYS A 797 -37.24 36.12 -3.79
CA LYS A 797 -37.28 35.12 -2.71
C LYS A 797 -35.95 34.99 -1.97
N VAL A 798 -34.84 35.05 -2.70
CA VAL A 798 -33.48 34.94 -2.13
C VAL A 798 -32.91 36.36 -2.02
N GLY A 799 -32.85 36.89 -0.79
CA GLY A 799 -32.24 38.18 -0.49
C GLY A 799 -30.73 38.10 -0.19
N PRO A 800 -30.02 39.23 -0.15
CA PRO A 800 -28.60 39.27 0.20
C PRO A 800 -28.38 38.95 1.68
N SER A 801 -27.43 38.07 1.99
CA SER A 801 -27.12 37.67 3.36
C SER A 801 -26.18 38.64 4.10
N VAL A 802 -25.50 39.55 3.40
CA VAL A 802 -24.48 40.42 4.00
C VAL A 802 -24.78 41.90 3.77
N THR A 803 -24.69 42.70 4.83
CA THR A 803 -24.76 44.17 4.78
C THR A 803 -23.37 44.79 4.82
N LYS A 804 -23.24 46.03 4.33
CA LYS A 804 -21.97 46.79 4.33
C LYS A 804 -21.41 47.02 5.74
N ASP A 805 -22.25 47.00 6.77
CA ASP A 805 -21.82 47.17 8.16
C ASP A 805 -21.13 45.90 8.70
N ILE A 806 -21.64 44.72 8.34
CA ILE A 806 -21.03 43.44 8.68
C ILE A 806 -19.65 43.31 7.99
N GLU A 807 -19.55 43.75 6.74
CA GLU A 807 -18.29 43.76 5.99
C GLU A 807 -17.22 44.62 6.68
N LYS A 808 -17.58 45.85 7.08
CA LYS A 808 -16.69 46.74 7.85
C LYS A 808 -16.24 46.11 9.17
N ALA A 809 -17.13 45.43 9.88
CA ALA A 809 -16.79 44.77 11.14
C ALA A 809 -15.70 43.69 10.97
N TYR A 810 -15.73 42.91 9.89
CA TYR A 810 -14.67 41.92 9.61
C TYR A 810 -13.34 42.57 9.19
N GLU A 811 -13.38 43.68 8.45
CA GLU A 811 -12.18 44.44 8.09
C GLU A 811 -11.54 45.11 9.31
N GLU A 812 -12.35 45.68 10.20
CA GLU A 812 -11.89 46.26 11.47
C GLU A 812 -11.28 45.19 12.37
N PHE A 813 -11.90 44.02 12.48
CA PHE A 813 -11.32 42.89 13.20
C PHE A 813 -9.96 42.46 12.62
N ALA A 814 -9.80 42.44 11.30
CA ALA A 814 -8.54 42.13 10.64
C ALA A 814 -7.46 43.18 10.98
N LYS A 815 -7.82 44.47 11.00
CA LYS A 815 -6.92 45.57 11.38
C LYS A 815 -6.53 45.49 12.85
N GLN A 816 -7.49 45.25 13.74
CA GLN A 816 -7.27 45.10 15.18
C GLN A 816 -6.41 43.87 15.51
N SER A 817 -6.63 42.74 14.85
CA SER A 817 -5.82 41.52 15.03
C SER A 817 -4.37 41.71 14.60
N ARG A 818 -4.13 42.45 13.51
CA ARG A 818 -2.78 42.84 13.07
C ARG A 818 -2.13 43.83 14.05
N ALA A 819 -2.88 44.81 14.55
CA ALA A 819 -2.38 45.79 15.53
C ALA A 819 -2.07 45.16 16.90
N ALA A 820 -2.91 44.21 17.36
CA ALA A 820 -2.69 43.46 18.59
C ALA A 820 -1.42 42.58 18.50
N ARG A 821 -1.20 41.91 17.35
CA ARG A 821 0.05 41.17 17.08
C ARG A 821 1.28 42.08 17.06
N ALA A 822 1.18 43.26 16.45
CA ALA A 822 2.28 44.22 16.40
C ALA A 822 2.63 44.81 17.79
N LYS A 823 1.64 44.96 18.67
CA LYS A 823 1.83 45.41 20.05
C LYS A 823 2.47 44.31 20.92
N GLN A 824 2.04 43.06 20.78
CA GLN A 824 2.62 41.92 21.50
C GLN A 824 4.07 41.62 21.08
N MET A 825 4.41 41.69 19.78
CA MET A 825 5.81 41.56 19.35
C MET A 825 6.70 42.67 19.94
N LYS A 826 6.18 43.89 20.11
CA LYS A 826 6.93 44.98 20.75
C LYS A 826 7.14 44.74 22.25
N GLU A 827 6.15 44.18 22.94
CA GLU A 827 6.26 43.82 24.36
C GLU A 827 7.26 42.67 24.57
N GLU A 828 7.25 41.61 23.74
CA GLU A 828 8.24 40.52 23.82
C GLU A 828 9.68 40.98 23.55
N ILE A 829 9.88 41.87 22.58
CA ILE A 829 11.21 42.45 22.30
C ILE A 829 11.68 43.35 23.46
N SER A 830 10.76 44.06 24.12
CA SER A 830 11.07 44.90 25.29
C SER A 830 11.41 44.12 26.56
N TYR A 831 11.04 42.83 26.65
CA TYR A 831 11.42 41.95 27.76
C TYR A 831 12.75 41.23 27.52
N MET A 832 13.26 41.24 26.29
CA MET A 832 14.53 40.62 25.89
C MET A 832 15.70 41.60 25.75
N GLY A 833 15.45 42.91 25.85
CA GLY A 833 16.46 43.96 25.96
C GLY A 833 16.51 44.51 27.38
#